data_AF-A0A7V9UB42-F1
#
_entry.id   AF-A0A7V9UB42-F1
#
_cell.length_a   1.000
_cell.length_b   1.000
_cell.length_c   1.000
_cell.angle_alpha   90.00
_cell.angle_beta   90.00
_cell.angle_gamma   90.00
#
_symmetry.space_group_name_H-M   'P 1'
#
loop_
_entity.id
_entity.type
_entity.pdbx_description
1 polymer ?
#
loop_
_entity_poly.entity_id
_entity_poly.type
_entity_poly.pdbx_seq_one_letter_code
_entity_poly.pdbx_strand_id
1 'polypeptide(L)'
;MDIAARTKTPAVATNNVHYLTSEGAGTHELLHAIKDIVPLSRTKALRTNSEYFMKPPHEMRSLFSDAPDAADESLRIADACDFDLDLEGYHFPQMPIPRGQHPAGMLARRCFEGAHRRFDRITKEVGERLQHELRLISRMGWPAYFILVADIVDHVRKVMGIRCACRGSAAGSLVCYVLGISDVDPVRYNLLFERFMNARRDELPDIDVDVESHRREEVLGYIAQTYGAEQTAICCMVDTFRARLAIREVGKALNLPAEEIDLVAKAFPHVRARDIPRALEQLPELTGSNLKSGQLDQLFELCLKIDGWPRHLALHPSGVILSSADLADRVPMESSWQGFTMLQADKDDAEALGLVKLDVLGVRMLSSIAHARAEIARIEDIELDLDALPHGDPSTFRLISSSRTLGCFQIESPGQRELLARFQPNRFEDLIVDISLFRPGPVKSDMVSPFLDRRHGFERVSYPHASLEPILAETNGIIVYHEQVIRVISAVTGCSLDDADYVRRHLGSSEDEVRVGSIDVASPQGGLGAWFGGAAVANGFTAPEADSLWKEVVAFASFGFCKSHAAAFALPTYVSAWLKAHYPAEFLAGVLTHDPGMYPRRLIVADARALGIPILPIDVNASDTVYRVESVPAGRVGGECELSTSITHSAESKGVRLALSEVKGMS
;
A
#
# COMPACT_ATOMS: atom_id res chain seq x y z
N MET A 1 41.13 14.57 33.53
CA MET A 1 41.62 15.95 33.71
C MET A 1 43.11 16.08 33.46
N ASP A 2 43.98 15.26 34.05
CA ASP A 2 45.45 15.36 33.85
C ASP A 2 45.89 15.31 32.38
N ILE A 3 45.28 14.43 31.58
CA ILE A 3 45.56 14.35 30.13
C ILE A 3 45.16 15.65 29.42
N ALA A 4 43.97 16.20 29.72
CA ALA A 4 43.48 17.46 29.18
C ALA A 4 44.46 18.61 29.50
N ALA A 5 44.91 18.71 30.74
CA ALA A 5 45.89 19.71 31.16
C ALA A 5 47.24 19.57 30.45
N ARG A 6 47.76 18.34 30.31
CA ARG A 6 49.05 18.05 29.64
C ARG A 6 49.00 18.32 28.13
N THR A 7 47.87 18.05 27.50
CA THR A 7 47.68 18.18 26.04
C THR A 7 47.13 19.54 25.63
N LYS A 8 46.67 20.36 26.60
CA LYS A 8 45.96 21.62 26.39
C LYS A 8 44.67 21.45 25.57
N THR A 9 44.05 20.29 25.67
CA THR A 9 42.75 20.01 25.06
C THR A 9 41.66 20.18 26.12
N PRO A 10 40.61 21.00 25.90
CA PRO A 10 39.51 21.14 26.85
C PRO A 10 38.83 19.80 27.16
N ALA A 11 38.47 19.59 28.42
CA ALA A 11 37.61 18.49 28.82
C ALA A 11 36.15 18.94 28.78
N VAL A 12 35.23 18.05 28.39
CA VAL A 12 33.79 18.34 28.36
C VAL A 12 33.05 17.36 29.26
N ALA A 13 32.09 17.86 30.04
CA ALA A 13 31.22 17.06 30.88
C ALA A 13 30.04 16.50 30.06
N THR A 14 29.77 15.20 30.20
CA THR A 14 28.58 14.53 29.67
C THR A 14 28.08 13.50 30.68
N ASN A 15 26.80 13.10 30.59
CA ASN A 15 26.20 12.09 31.49
C ASN A 15 25.95 10.74 30.81
N ASN A 16 26.39 10.56 29.55
CA ASN A 16 26.15 9.35 28.76
C ASN A 16 24.66 8.91 28.80
N VAL A 17 23.76 9.82 28.47
CA VAL A 17 22.31 9.65 28.70
C VAL A 17 21.74 8.53 27.83
N HIS A 18 20.97 7.63 28.44
CA HIS A 18 20.27 6.52 27.76
C HIS A 18 18.76 6.49 28.03
N TYR A 19 18.26 7.31 28.95
CA TYR A 19 16.84 7.41 29.28
C TYR A 19 16.51 8.79 29.86
N LEU A 20 15.25 9.19 29.82
CA LEU A 20 14.85 10.54 30.22
C LEU A 20 14.93 10.76 31.74
N THR A 21 14.36 9.85 32.53
CA THR A 21 14.27 9.95 34.00
C THR A 21 14.87 8.72 34.67
N SER A 22 15.22 8.81 35.95
CA SER A 22 15.79 7.69 36.72
C SER A 22 14.92 6.42 36.72
N GLU A 23 13.59 6.56 36.59
CA GLU A 23 12.64 5.46 36.47
C GLU A 23 12.84 4.60 35.19
N GLY A 24 13.45 5.18 34.15
CA GLY A 24 13.75 4.49 32.89
C GLY A 24 14.83 3.41 33.01
N ALA A 25 15.55 3.36 34.13
CA ALA A 25 16.69 2.46 34.31
C ALA A 25 16.30 0.97 34.15
N GLY A 26 15.15 0.56 34.70
CA GLY A 26 14.66 -0.82 34.60
C GLY A 26 14.20 -1.19 33.18
N THR A 27 13.51 -0.26 32.49
CA THR A 27 13.11 -0.47 31.08
C THR A 27 14.34 -0.63 30.19
N HIS A 28 15.38 0.18 30.40
CA HIS A 28 16.63 0.02 29.66
C HIS A 28 17.32 -1.33 29.94
N GLU A 29 17.19 -1.90 31.15
CA GLU A 29 17.76 -3.21 31.46
C GLU A 29 17.01 -4.33 30.75
N LEU A 30 15.67 -4.23 30.72
CA LEU A 30 14.81 -5.11 29.92
C LEU A 30 15.18 -5.07 28.43
N LEU A 31 15.34 -3.90 27.85
CA LEU A 31 15.72 -3.77 26.43
C LEU A 31 17.09 -4.39 26.14
N HIS A 32 18.02 -4.31 27.10
CA HIS A 32 19.32 -4.95 26.96
C HIS A 32 19.22 -6.49 27.03
N ALA A 33 18.43 -7.02 27.98
CA ALA A 33 18.14 -8.45 28.07
C ALA A 33 17.51 -8.98 26.78
N ILE A 34 16.59 -8.21 26.18
CA ILE A 34 15.98 -8.50 24.88
C ILE A 34 17.03 -8.51 23.77
N LYS A 35 17.88 -7.48 23.70
CA LYS A 35 18.94 -7.36 22.69
C LYS A 35 19.91 -8.55 22.73
N ASP A 36 20.33 -8.95 23.92
CA ASP A 36 21.31 -10.01 24.13
C ASP A 36 20.69 -11.42 24.15
N ILE A 37 19.35 -11.51 24.08
CA ILE A 37 18.57 -12.75 24.11
C ILE A 37 18.90 -13.56 25.38
N VAL A 38 18.91 -12.89 26.52
CA VAL A 38 19.15 -13.49 27.84
C VAL A 38 18.04 -13.14 28.82
N PRO A 39 17.77 -13.99 29.82
CA PRO A 39 16.89 -13.62 30.92
C PRO A 39 17.39 -12.37 31.65
N LEU A 40 16.47 -11.54 32.14
CA LEU A 40 16.76 -10.39 33.00
C LEU A 40 17.64 -10.79 34.20
N SER A 41 17.35 -11.94 34.82
CA SER A 41 18.13 -12.49 35.94
C SER A 41 19.58 -12.84 35.60
N ARG A 42 19.91 -12.97 34.30
CA ARG A 42 21.25 -13.31 33.80
C ARG A 42 21.88 -12.18 32.98
N THR A 43 21.21 -11.03 32.89
CA THR A 43 21.71 -9.89 32.15
C THR A 43 22.93 -9.35 32.90
N LYS A 44 24.08 -9.30 32.24
CA LYS A 44 25.22 -8.57 32.77
C LYS A 44 24.88 -7.10 32.58
N ALA A 45 24.54 -6.40 33.66
CA ALA A 45 24.27 -4.97 33.57
C ALA A 45 25.48 -4.27 32.92
N LEU A 46 25.29 -3.70 31.72
CA LEU A 46 26.27 -2.79 31.11
C LEU A 46 26.54 -1.56 31.99
N ARG A 47 25.60 -1.26 32.90
CA ARG A 47 25.63 -0.12 33.80
C ARG A 47 26.08 -0.56 35.18
N THR A 48 26.95 0.25 35.78
CA THR A 48 27.35 0.13 37.18
C THR A 48 26.32 0.72 38.15
N ASN A 49 25.42 1.59 37.67
CA ASN A 49 24.39 2.28 38.46
C ASN A 49 23.21 2.76 37.58
N SER A 50 22.22 3.44 38.18
CA SER A 50 21.03 3.96 37.49
C SER A 50 21.14 5.43 37.03
N GLU A 51 22.35 5.98 36.96
CA GLU A 51 22.59 7.43 36.81
C GLU A 51 22.61 7.97 35.37
N TYR A 52 22.33 7.12 34.38
CA TYR A 52 22.38 7.43 32.94
C TYR A 52 21.10 8.15 32.43
N PHE A 53 20.41 8.89 33.29
CA PHE A 53 19.23 9.69 32.91
C PHE A 53 19.59 11.11 32.46
N MET A 54 18.65 11.84 31.86
CA MET A 54 18.84 13.24 31.48
C MET A 54 18.80 14.14 32.72
N LYS A 55 19.95 14.33 33.37
CA LYS A 55 20.08 15.16 34.57
C LYS A 55 19.81 16.64 34.27
N PRO A 56 19.13 17.37 35.17
CA PRO A 56 18.99 18.81 35.05
C PRO A 56 20.34 19.52 35.23
N PRO A 57 20.52 20.75 34.69
CA PRO A 57 21.81 21.45 34.70
C PRO A 57 22.44 21.62 36.09
N HIS A 58 21.64 21.82 37.14
CA HIS A 58 22.15 22.01 38.51
C HIS A 58 22.74 20.74 39.13
N GLU A 59 22.18 19.57 38.80
CA GLU A 59 22.75 18.27 39.21
C GLU A 59 24.06 18.02 38.47
N MET A 60 24.12 18.32 37.17
CA MET A 60 25.37 18.23 36.40
C MET A 60 26.46 19.15 36.95
N ARG A 61 26.14 20.41 37.30
CA ARG A 61 27.10 21.33 37.94
C ARG A 61 27.57 20.85 39.30
N SER A 62 26.69 20.21 40.06
CA SER A 62 27.04 19.64 41.37
C SER A 62 27.99 18.43 41.21
N LEU A 63 27.71 17.57 40.22
CA LEU A 63 28.51 16.38 39.90
C LEU A 63 29.93 16.73 39.43
N PHE A 64 30.08 17.82 38.68
CA PHE A 64 31.36 18.34 38.18
C PHE A 64 31.82 19.59 38.93
N SER A 65 31.50 19.70 40.22
CA SER A 65 31.84 20.87 41.05
C SER A 65 33.34 21.09 41.23
N ASP A 66 34.15 20.04 41.06
CA ASP A 66 35.61 20.05 41.03
C ASP A 66 36.20 20.43 39.66
N ALA A 67 35.38 20.48 38.61
CA ALA A 67 35.77 20.84 37.24
C ALA A 67 34.67 21.66 36.53
N PRO A 68 34.32 22.86 37.03
CA PRO A 68 33.24 23.68 36.47
C PRO A 68 33.46 24.05 35.00
N ASP A 69 34.72 24.29 34.60
CA ASP A 69 35.09 24.60 33.22
C ASP A 69 34.66 23.49 32.24
N ALA A 70 34.65 22.22 32.67
CA ALA A 70 34.22 21.12 31.81
C ALA A 70 32.71 21.12 31.55
N ALA A 71 31.92 21.61 32.51
CA ALA A 71 30.49 21.81 32.31
C ALA A 71 30.21 23.00 31.39
N ASP A 72 30.92 24.11 31.58
CA ASP A 72 30.75 25.30 30.73
C ASP A 72 31.21 25.04 29.27
N GLU A 73 32.23 24.19 29.07
CA GLU A 73 32.69 23.78 27.73
C GLU A 73 31.60 23.08 26.90
N SER A 74 30.64 22.41 27.54
CA SER A 74 29.51 21.78 26.83
C SER A 74 28.61 22.81 26.12
N LEU A 75 28.43 23.98 26.74
CA LEU A 75 27.68 25.10 26.14
C LEU A 75 28.46 25.72 24.99
N ARG A 76 29.78 25.89 25.15
CA ARG A 76 30.64 26.41 24.07
C ARG A 76 30.61 25.52 22.83
N ILE A 77 30.58 24.19 23.01
CA ILE A 77 30.44 23.24 21.91
C ILE A 77 29.06 23.36 21.27
N ALA A 78 27.99 23.40 22.08
CA ALA A 78 26.63 23.55 21.58
C ALA A 78 26.44 24.84 20.77
N ASP A 79 26.96 25.98 21.26
CA ASP A 79 26.91 27.27 20.58
C ASP A 79 27.74 27.30 19.27
N ALA A 80 28.71 26.41 19.13
CA ALA A 80 29.54 26.29 17.92
C ALA A 80 28.97 25.32 16.88
N CYS A 81 27.95 24.53 17.23
CA CYS A 81 27.30 23.59 16.33
C CYS A 81 26.15 24.27 15.60
N ASP A 82 26.39 24.67 14.36
CA ASP A 82 25.36 25.17 13.42
C ASP A 82 25.23 24.18 12.26
N PHE A 83 24.07 23.52 12.16
CA PHE A 83 23.80 22.47 11.18
C PHE A 83 22.35 22.59 10.69
N ASP A 84 22.19 22.64 9.37
CA ASP A 84 20.91 22.65 8.68
C ASP A 84 20.75 21.35 7.88
N LEU A 85 19.63 20.68 8.07
CA LEU A 85 19.29 19.43 7.40
C LEU A 85 18.79 19.65 5.96
N ASP A 86 18.56 20.89 5.54
CA ASP A 86 18.07 21.23 4.19
C ASP A 86 16.77 20.47 3.88
N LEU A 87 15.71 20.81 4.63
CA LEU A 87 14.36 20.23 4.46
C LEU A 87 13.57 20.92 3.34
N GLU A 88 14.21 21.76 2.52
CA GLU A 88 13.56 22.52 1.45
C GLU A 88 13.86 21.92 0.07
N GLY A 89 12.79 21.67 -0.69
CA GLY A 89 12.89 21.24 -2.09
C GLY A 89 12.98 19.73 -2.29
N TYR A 90 13.23 19.33 -3.54
CA TYR A 90 13.20 17.93 -3.97
C TYR A 90 14.48 17.52 -4.68
N HIS A 91 14.95 16.32 -4.37
CA HIS A 91 16.17 15.74 -4.94
C HIS A 91 15.81 14.69 -6.00
N PHE A 92 15.81 15.12 -7.25
CA PHE A 92 15.53 14.23 -8.38
C PHE A 92 16.79 13.51 -8.86
N PRO A 93 16.65 12.26 -9.33
CA PRO A 93 17.75 11.53 -9.94
C PRO A 93 18.18 12.21 -11.24
N GLN A 94 19.50 12.20 -11.50
CA GLN A 94 20.05 12.72 -12.75
C GLN A 94 19.69 11.77 -13.89
N MET A 95 18.80 12.21 -14.77
CA MET A 95 18.47 11.48 -16.00
C MET A 95 19.40 11.93 -17.14
N PRO A 96 19.96 11.00 -17.93
CA PRO A 96 20.74 11.36 -19.13
C PRO A 96 19.81 11.97 -20.19
N ILE A 97 19.75 13.29 -20.25
CA ILE A 97 19.01 14.02 -21.29
C ILE A 97 19.95 14.30 -22.46
N PRO A 98 19.58 13.93 -23.71
CA PRO A 98 20.39 14.26 -24.88
C PRO A 98 20.68 15.77 -24.96
N ARG A 99 21.93 16.12 -25.31
CA ARG A 99 22.36 17.53 -25.42
C ARG A 99 21.38 18.34 -26.29
N GLY A 100 20.89 19.45 -25.75
CA GLY A 100 19.96 20.36 -26.44
C GLY A 100 18.47 20.02 -26.29
N GLN A 101 18.11 18.97 -25.54
CA GLN A 101 16.70 18.68 -25.21
C GLN A 101 16.35 19.16 -23.81
N HIS A 102 15.11 19.60 -23.64
CA HIS A 102 14.52 19.95 -22.35
C HIS A 102 13.58 18.81 -21.88
N PRO A 103 13.61 18.40 -20.59
CA PRO A 103 12.79 17.29 -20.08
C PRO A 103 11.31 17.41 -20.46
N ALA A 104 10.72 18.61 -20.33
CA ALA A 104 9.31 18.84 -20.68
C ALA A 104 8.99 18.57 -22.16
N GLY A 105 9.88 18.98 -23.08
CA GLY A 105 9.69 18.74 -24.52
C GLY A 105 9.83 17.26 -24.88
N MET A 106 10.76 16.56 -24.23
CA MET A 106 10.95 15.13 -24.39
C MET A 106 9.73 14.34 -23.89
N LEU A 107 9.22 14.68 -22.70
CA LEU A 107 8.00 14.09 -22.14
C LEU A 107 6.81 14.29 -23.08
N ALA A 108 6.56 15.53 -23.51
CA ALA A 108 5.45 15.85 -24.40
C ALA A 108 5.49 15.02 -25.69
N ARG A 109 6.66 14.93 -26.35
CA ARG A 109 6.84 14.10 -27.55
C ARG A 109 6.49 12.63 -27.28
N ARG A 110 7.06 12.02 -26.24
CA ARG A 110 6.80 10.61 -25.88
C ARG A 110 5.33 10.36 -25.57
N CYS A 111 4.66 11.31 -24.92
CA CYS A 111 3.24 11.22 -24.61
C CYS A 111 2.37 11.25 -25.87
N PHE A 112 2.64 12.14 -26.83
CA PHE A 112 1.88 12.18 -28.09
C PHE A 112 2.12 10.93 -28.95
N GLU A 113 3.37 10.43 -29.01
CA GLU A 113 3.67 9.14 -29.65
C GLU A 113 2.93 7.97 -28.97
N GLY A 114 2.88 7.97 -27.64
CA GLY A 114 2.13 7.00 -26.85
C GLY A 114 0.62 7.08 -27.07
N ALA A 115 0.07 8.29 -27.17
CA ALA A 115 -1.35 8.51 -27.46
C ALA A 115 -1.73 7.94 -28.84
N HIS A 116 -0.87 8.10 -29.85
CA HIS A 116 -1.07 7.47 -31.16
C HIS A 116 -0.99 5.94 -31.15
N ARG A 117 -0.29 5.33 -30.18
CA ARG A 117 -0.27 3.88 -30.01
C ARG A 117 -1.48 3.33 -29.25
N ARG A 118 -1.97 4.07 -28.25
CA ARG A 118 -3.06 3.64 -27.36
C ARG A 118 -4.46 3.95 -27.90
N PHE A 119 -4.58 4.94 -28.78
CA PHE A 119 -5.86 5.37 -29.35
C PHE A 119 -5.81 5.34 -30.87
N ASP A 120 -6.82 4.74 -31.50
CA ASP A 120 -7.01 4.79 -32.96
C ASP A 120 -7.10 6.24 -33.46
N ARG A 121 -7.74 7.10 -32.66
CA ARG A 121 -7.86 8.54 -32.92
C ARG A 121 -7.78 9.33 -31.62
N ILE A 122 -6.91 10.32 -31.60
CA ILE A 122 -6.87 11.33 -30.53
C ILE A 122 -8.10 12.23 -30.68
N THR A 123 -9.07 12.06 -29.79
CA THR A 123 -10.25 12.93 -29.72
C THR A 123 -9.89 14.29 -29.13
N LYS A 124 -10.79 15.27 -29.24
CA LYS A 124 -10.61 16.59 -28.62
C LYS A 124 -10.41 16.46 -27.11
N GLU A 125 -11.21 15.61 -26.45
CA GLU A 125 -11.13 15.34 -25.02
C GLU A 125 -9.76 14.77 -24.61
N VAL A 126 -9.25 13.75 -25.32
CA VAL A 126 -7.94 13.16 -25.05
C VAL A 126 -6.83 14.20 -25.26
N GLY A 127 -6.90 15.00 -26.33
CA GLY A 127 -5.92 16.04 -26.62
C GLY A 127 -5.89 17.16 -25.58
N GLU A 128 -7.06 17.66 -25.16
CA GLU A 128 -7.19 18.71 -24.15
C GLU A 128 -6.73 18.22 -22.77
N ARG A 129 -7.12 17.00 -22.38
CA ARG A 129 -6.67 16.37 -21.13
C ARG A 129 -5.16 16.19 -21.12
N LEU A 130 -4.57 15.64 -22.18
CA LEU A 130 -3.13 15.40 -22.23
C LEU A 130 -2.33 16.71 -22.13
N GLN A 131 -2.78 17.76 -22.81
CA GLN A 131 -2.14 19.07 -22.71
C GLN A 131 -2.26 19.69 -21.31
N HIS A 132 -3.42 19.54 -20.65
CA HIS A 132 -3.61 20.00 -19.27
C HIS A 132 -2.63 19.31 -18.32
N GLU A 133 -2.54 17.98 -18.38
CA GLU A 133 -1.61 17.21 -17.54
C GLU A 133 -0.15 17.60 -17.80
N LEU A 134 0.27 17.67 -19.07
CA LEU A 134 1.64 18.06 -19.44
C LEU A 134 2.02 19.47 -18.96
N ARG A 135 1.07 20.43 -19.02
CA ARG A 135 1.29 21.78 -18.50
C ARG A 135 1.50 21.77 -16.99
N LEU A 136 0.68 21.02 -16.25
CA LEU A 136 0.82 20.92 -14.79
C LEU A 136 2.15 20.26 -14.42
N ILE A 137 2.49 19.12 -15.03
CA ILE A 137 3.76 18.41 -14.77
C ILE A 137 4.96 19.32 -15.04
N SER A 138 4.91 20.08 -16.13
CA SER A 138 6.00 21.00 -16.49
C SER A 138 6.11 22.16 -15.50
N ARG A 139 4.99 22.70 -15.00
CA ARG A 139 4.98 23.78 -14.02
C ARG A 139 5.52 23.34 -12.66
N MET A 140 5.21 22.11 -12.24
CA MET A 140 5.71 21.55 -10.98
C MET A 140 7.18 21.10 -11.06
N GLY A 141 7.78 21.06 -12.25
CA GLY A 141 9.19 20.71 -12.43
C GLY A 141 9.47 19.20 -12.48
N TRP A 142 8.45 18.35 -12.64
CA TRP A 142 8.58 16.89 -12.58
C TRP A 142 8.67 16.11 -13.90
N PRO A 143 8.90 16.68 -15.11
CA PRO A 143 8.91 15.86 -16.32
C PRO A 143 9.96 14.73 -16.32
N ALA A 144 11.14 14.96 -15.73
CA ALA A 144 12.20 13.96 -15.66
C ALA A 144 11.77 12.72 -14.85
N TYR A 145 11.04 12.92 -13.76
CA TYR A 145 10.50 11.84 -12.93
C TYR A 145 9.54 10.93 -13.71
N PHE A 146 8.60 11.50 -14.47
CA PHE A 146 7.69 10.71 -15.31
C PHE A 146 8.43 9.91 -16.39
N ILE A 147 9.47 10.49 -16.99
CA ILE A 147 10.29 9.80 -17.99
C ILE A 147 11.05 8.65 -17.33
N LEU A 148 11.65 8.88 -16.16
CA LEU A 148 12.39 7.88 -15.40
C LEU A 148 11.52 6.67 -15.05
N VAL A 149 10.34 6.93 -14.46
CA VAL A 149 9.41 5.87 -14.08
C VAL A 149 8.94 5.11 -15.32
N ALA A 150 8.64 5.82 -16.42
CA ALA A 150 8.30 5.18 -17.69
C ALA A 150 9.43 4.27 -18.21
N ASP A 151 10.69 4.72 -18.15
CA ASP A 151 11.84 3.93 -18.62
C ASP A 151 12.07 2.69 -17.74
N ILE A 152 11.90 2.80 -16.41
CA ILE A 152 11.94 1.65 -15.49
C ILE A 152 10.84 0.65 -15.84
N VAL A 153 9.58 1.10 -15.94
CA VAL A 153 8.44 0.22 -16.23
C VAL A 153 8.58 -0.43 -17.61
N ASP A 154 9.03 0.31 -18.62
CA ASP A 154 9.23 -0.21 -19.98
C ASP A 154 10.31 -1.32 -19.99
N HIS A 155 11.41 -1.12 -19.26
CA HIS A 155 12.47 -2.12 -19.14
C HIS A 155 11.97 -3.39 -18.44
N VAL A 156 11.30 -3.25 -17.30
CA VAL A 156 10.76 -4.39 -16.54
C VAL A 156 9.79 -5.20 -17.40
N ARG A 157 8.92 -4.54 -18.17
CA ARG A 157 7.95 -5.22 -19.05
C ARG A 157 8.60 -5.87 -20.27
N LYS A 158 9.40 -5.12 -21.04
CA LYS A 158 9.87 -5.56 -22.37
C LYS A 158 11.16 -6.36 -22.33
N VAL A 159 12.06 -6.05 -21.41
CA VAL A 159 13.39 -6.69 -21.34
C VAL A 159 13.38 -7.83 -20.34
N MET A 160 12.84 -7.59 -19.14
CA MET A 160 12.80 -8.63 -18.09
C MET A 160 11.60 -9.58 -18.25
N GLY A 161 10.60 -9.20 -19.04
CA GLY A 161 9.38 -9.97 -19.26
C GLY A 161 8.50 -10.09 -18.02
N ILE A 162 8.62 -9.15 -17.08
CA ILE A 162 7.89 -9.14 -15.81
C ILE A 162 6.62 -8.31 -15.99
N ARG A 163 5.46 -8.87 -15.61
CA ARG A 163 4.20 -8.14 -15.58
C ARG A 163 4.25 -7.04 -14.52
N CYS A 164 3.79 -5.85 -14.89
CA CYS A 164 3.60 -4.75 -13.96
C CYS A 164 2.20 -4.17 -14.06
N ALA A 165 1.73 -3.50 -13.00
CA ALA A 165 0.54 -2.68 -13.03
C ALA A 165 0.78 -1.39 -12.23
N CYS A 166 0.26 -0.26 -12.71
CA CYS A 166 0.19 0.95 -11.89
C CYS A 166 -1.02 0.83 -10.95
N ARG A 167 -0.89 1.37 -9.73
CA ARG A 167 -2.03 1.52 -8.82
C ARG A 167 -2.10 2.93 -8.23
N GLY A 168 -3.03 3.11 -7.31
CA GLY A 168 -3.20 4.39 -6.62
C GLY A 168 -3.84 5.45 -7.51
N SER A 169 -3.65 6.71 -7.16
CA SER A 169 -4.17 7.83 -7.96
C SER A 169 -3.45 8.00 -9.29
N ALA A 170 -2.21 7.51 -9.43
CA ALA A 170 -1.43 7.60 -10.67
C ALA A 170 -2.15 6.99 -11.90
N ALA A 171 -3.02 6.00 -11.69
CA ALA A 171 -3.88 5.44 -12.74
C ALA A 171 -4.89 6.45 -13.33
N GLY A 172 -5.16 7.57 -12.66
CA GLY A 172 -6.00 8.66 -13.13
C GLY A 172 -5.31 9.63 -14.10
N SER A 173 -4.01 9.46 -14.36
CA SER A 173 -3.24 10.27 -15.30
C SER A 173 -3.22 9.66 -16.70
N LEU A 174 -3.64 10.46 -17.68
CA LEU A 174 -3.50 10.14 -19.09
C LEU A 174 -2.03 10.07 -19.50
N VAL A 175 -1.15 10.89 -18.92
CA VAL A 175 0.31 10.80 -19.10
C VAL A 175 0.83 9.43 -18.68
N CYS A 176 0.46 8.93 -17.50
CA CYS A 176 0.86 7.59 -17.05
C CYS A 176 0.37 6.49 -18.00
N TYR A 177 -0.87 6.60 -18.50
CA TYR A 177 -1.44 5.63 -19.44
C TYR A 177 -0.72 5.59 -20.79
N VAL A 178 -0.49 6.75 -21.43
CA VAL A 178 0.14 6.81 -22.76
C VAL A 178 1.64 6.48 -22.73
N LEU A 179 2.31 6.70 -21.60
CA LEU A 179 3.69 6.27 -21.39
C LEU A 179 3.81 4.76 -21.10
N GLY A 180 2.70 4.08 -20.82
CA GLY A 180 2.71 2.66 -20.48
C GLY A 180 3.06 2.35 -19.03
N ILE A 181 2.99 3.35 -18.15
CA ILE A 181 3.08 3.17 -16.70
C ILE A 181 1.79 2.50 -16.20
N SER A 182 0.64 3.04 -16.61
CA SER A 182 -0.70 2.49 -16.31
C SER A 182 -1.30 1.78 -17.52
N ASP A 183 -2.13 0.77 -17.27
CA ASP A 183 -2.92 0.07 -18.31
C ASP A 183 -4.40 0.42 -18.28
N VAL A 184 -4.81 1.30 -17.36
CA VAL A 184 -6.19 1.77 -17.26
C VAL A 184 -6.35 3.07 -18.04
N ASP A 185 -7.31 3.11 -18.97
CA ASP A 185 -7.67 4.32 -19.71
C ASP A 185 -8.46 5.29 -18.81
N PRO A 186 -7.86 6.41 -18.39
CA PRO A 186 -8.52 7.33 -17.46
C PRO A 186 -9.66 8.13 -18.11
N VAL A 187 -9.68 8.26 -19.43
CA VAL A 187 -10.77 8.95 -20.15
C VAL A 187 -11.99 8.03 -20.19
N ARG A 188 -11.80 6.77 -20.62
CA ARG A 188 -12.88 5.77 -20.67
C ARG A 188 -13.58 5.57 -19.33
N TYR A 189 -12.80 5.47 -18.25
CA TYR A 189 -13.34 5.24 -16.90
C TYR A 189 -13.58 6.53 -16.11
N ASN A 190 -13.45 7.69 -16.77
CA ASN A 190 -13.76 8.98 -16.20
C ASN A 190 -13.00 9.26 -14.88
N LEU A 191 -11.71 8.91 -14.87
CA LEU A 191 -10.79 9.06 -13.74
C LEU A 191 -10.22 10.48 -13.65
N LEU A 192 -9.97 10.94 -12.44
CA LEU A 192 -9.62 12.34 -12.17
C LEU A 192 -8.11 12.53 -11.96
N PHE A 193 -7.50 13.41 -12.75
CA PHE A 193 -6.07 13.71 -12.65
C PHE A 193 -5.74 14.56 -11.44
N GLU A 194 -6.61 15.50 -11.07
CA GLU A 194 -6.44 16.39 -9.92
C GLU A 194 -6.39 15.62 -8.59
N ARG A 195 -6.91 14.38 -8.57
CA ARG A 195 -6.76 13.47 -7.42
C ARG A 195 -5.35 12.89 -7.31
N PHE A 196 -4.63 12.78 -8.43
CA PHE A 196 -3.23 12.36 -8.48
C PHE A 196 -2.28 13.52 -8.24
N MET A 197 -2.42 14.59 -9.03
CA MET A 197 -1.56 15.76 -8.96
C MET A 197 -2.40 17.02 -9.02
N ASN A 198 -2.14 17.95 -8.09
CA ASN A 198 -2.96 19.13 -7.85
C ASN A 198 -2.06 20.35 -7.69
N ALA A 199 -2.43 21.48 -8.30
CA ALA A 199 -1.67 22.72 -8.26
C ALA A 199 -1.50 23.34 -6.86
N ARG A 200 -2.38 22.99 -5.92
CA ARG A 200 -2.36 23.48 -4.53
C ARG A 200 -1.54 22.60 -3.59
N ARG A 201 -0.94 21.53 -4.12
CA ARG A 201 -0.07 20.63 -3.35
C ARG A 201 1.37 20.79 -3.78
N ASP A 202 2.21 20.98 -2.78
CA ASP A 202 3.65 20.79 -2.91
C ASP A 202 3.98 19.42 -2.29
N GLU A 203 3.41 18.36 -2.89
CA GLU A 203 3.65 16.95 -2.53
C GLU A 203 4.13 16.23 -3.80
N LEU A 204 5.17 15.40 -3.70
CA LEU A 204 5.63 14.59 -4.83
C LEU A 204 4.55 13.61 -5.29
N PRO A 205 4.40 13.38 -6.61
CA PRO A 205 3.44 12.43 -7.12
C PRO A 205 3.93 10.99 -6.84
N ASP A 206 3.24 10.30 -5.93
CA ASP A 206 3.52 8.89 -5.60
C ASP A 206 3.02 7.99 -6.75
N ILE A 207 3.95 7.37 -7.47
CA ILE A 207 3.64 6.38 -8.52
C ILE A 207 4.00 5.00 -7.98
N ASP A 208 2.96 4.24 -7.65
CA ASP A 208 3.08 2.86 -7.19
C ASP A 208 3.07 1.90 -8.37
N VAL A 209 4.10 1.06 -8.48
CA VAL A 209 4.21 0.00 -9.48
C VAL A 209 4.16 -1.36 -8.80
N ASP A 210 3.10 -2.10 -9.09
CA ASP A 210 2.98 -3.51 -8.73
C ASP A 210 3.72 -4.36 -9.77
N VAL A 211 4.48 -5.35 -9.32
CA VAL A 211 5.21 -6.34 -10.14
C VAL A 211 4.93 -7.76 -9.64
N GLU A 212 5.34 -8.76 -10.42
CA GLU A 212 5.28 -10.17 -9.98
C GLU A 212 6.06 -10.36 -8.67
N SER A 213 5.35 -10.77 -7.61
CA SER A 213 5.96 -10.94 -6.28
C SER A 213 7.18 -11.86 -6.26
N HIS A 214 7.20 -12.92 -7.08
CA HIS A 214 8.29 -13.88 -7.11
C HIS A 214 9.55 -13.35 -7.82
N ARG A 215 9.41 -12.30 -8.65
CA ARG A 215 10.50 -11.66 -9.40
C ARG A 215 10.77 -10.21 -8.95
N ARG A 216 10.13 -9.76 -7.87
CA ARG A 216 10.29 -8.39 -7.35
C ARG A 216 11.75 -8.08 -7.04
N GLU A 217 12.48 -9.02 -6.43
CA GLU A 217 13.89 -8.82 -6.10
C GLU A 217 14.77 -8.65 -7.34
N GLU A 218 14.42 -9.26 -8.48
CA GLU A 218 15.10 -9.01 -9.76
C GLU A 218 14.91 -7.54 -10.19
N VAL A 219 13.70 -6.99 -10.03
CA VAL A 219 13.40 -5.59 -10.36
C VAL A 219 14.17 -4.63 -9.46
N LEU A 220 14.19 -4.89 -8.15
CA LEU A 220 14.99 -4.09 -7.21
C LEU A 220 16.48 -4.16 -7.55
N GLY A 221 16.98 -5.35 -7.89
CA GLY A 221 18.36 -5.56 -8.33
C GLY A 221 18.69 -4.79 -9.61
N TYR A 222 17.79 -4.80 -10.60
CA TYR A 222 17.93 -4.02 -11.83
C TYR A 222 18.04 -2.51 -11.53
N ILE A 223 17.13 -1.97 -10.71
CA ILE A 223 17.12 -0.55 -10.37
C ILE A 223 18.43 -0.18 -9.64
N ALA A 224 18.81 -0.96 -8.62
CA ALA A 224 20.04 -0.73 -7.87
C ALA A 224 21.31 -0.80 -8.75
N GLN A 225 21.37 -1.73 -9.70
CA GLN A 225 22.51 -1.84 -10.63
C GLN A 225 22.55 -0.71 -11.66
N THR A 226 21.39 -0.24 -12.12
CA THR A 226 21.28 0.77 -13.18
C THR A 226 21.68 2.15 -12.69
N TYR A 227 21.25 2.53 -11.48
CA TYR A 227 21.50 3.86 -10.92
C TYR A 227 22.66 3.89 -9.92
N GLY A 228 23.08 2.73 -9.40
CA GLY A 228 24.19 2.61 -8.46
C GLY A 228 23.81 3.01 -7.02
N ALA A 229 24.65 2.58 -6.07
CA ALA A 229 24.42 2.79 -4.64
C ALA A 229 24.49 4.27 -4.21
N GLU A 230 25.08 5.14 -5.02
CA GLU A 230 25.18 6.59 -4.76
C GLU A 230 23.88 7.34 -5.07
N GLN A 231 22.98 6.75 -5.88
CA GLN A 231 21.74 7.38 -6.34
C GLN A 231 20.50 6.55 -6.01
N THR A 232 20.67 5.37 -5.41
CA THR A 232 19.57 4.46 -5.11
C THR A 232 19.77 3.75 -3.79
N ALA A 233 18.73 3.79 -2.97
CA ALA A 233 18.64 3.05 -1.72
C ALA A 233 17.20 2.56 -1.53
N ILE A 234 16.99 1.59 -0.64
CA ILE A 234 15.66 1.17 -0.21
C ILE A 234 15.37 1.81 1.13
N CYS A 235 14.20 2.44 1.32
CA CYS A 235 13.79 2.96 2.62
C CYS A 235 13.88 1.88 3.70
N CYS A 236 14.13 2.26 4.96
CA CYS A 236 13.90 1.35 6.06
C CYS A 236 12.42 1.39 6.51
N MET A 237 12.04 0.38 7.28
CA MET A 237 10.93 0.42 8.20
C MET A 237 11.50 0.31 9.61
N VAL A 238 11.04 1.17 10.49
CA VAL A 238 11.34 1.06 11.92
C VAL A 238 10.36 0.06 12.52
N ASP A 239 10.83 -1.17 12.79
CA ASP A 239 9.99 -2.15 13.49
C ASP A 239 9.90 -1.76 14.96
N THR A 240 8.68 -1.72 15.50
CA THR A 240 8.40 -1.21 16.84
C THR A 240 7.71 -2.26 17.70
N PHE A 241 7.92 -2.19 19.01
CA PHE A 241 7.24 -3.09 19.95
C PHE A 241 5.74 -2.82 20.00
N ARG A 242 4.98 -3.62 19.26
CA ARG A 242 3.52 -3.77 19.37
C ARG A 242 3.17 -4.95 20.28
N ALA A 243 1.90 -5.11 20.67
CA ALA A 243 1.49 -6.06 21.71
C ALA A 243 2.08 -7.47 21.53
N ARG A 244 1.94 -8.08 20.35
CA ARG A 244 2.45 -9.43 20.06
C ARG A 244 3.97 -9.55 20.20
N LEU A 245 4.71 -8.59 19.65
CA LEU A 245 6.18 -8.61 19.70
C LEU A 245 6.67 -8.30 21.11
N ALA A 246 6.07 -7.32 21.79
CA ALA A 246 6.36 -6.99 23.18
C ALA A 246 6.16 -8.21 24.10
N ILE A 247 5.01 -8.89 24.01
CA ILE A 247 4.73 -10.12 24.78
C ILE A 247 5.80 -11.18 24.53
N ARG A 248 6.21 -11.37 23.27
CA ARG A 248 7.24 -12.36 22.91
C ARG A 248 8.60 -12.04 23.51
N GLU A 249 9.06 -10.81 23.33
CA GLU A 249 10.41 -10.41 23.75
C GLU A 249 10.50 -10.24 25.27
N VAL A 250 9.50 -9.64 25.91
CA VAL A 250 9.43 -9.51 27.37
C VAL A 250 9.25 -10.88 28.03
N GLY A 251 8.43 -11.77 27.46
CA GLY A 251 8.25 -13.13 27.97
C GLY A 251 9.56 -13.92 27.97
N LYS A 252 10.36 -13.80 26.89
CA LYS A 252 11.71 -14.39 26.83
C LYS A 252 12.64 -13.78 27.88
N ALA A 253 12.62 -12.46 28.05
CA ALA A 253 13.43 -11.77 29.05
C ALA A 253 13.03 -12.16 30.49
N LEU A 254 11.76 -12.48 30.74
CA LEU A 254 11.26 -13.03 32.00
C LEU A 254 11.49 -14.54 32.14
N ASN A 255 12.09 -15.19 31.13
CA ASN A 255 12.37 -16.63 31.10
C ASN A 255 11.10 -17.50 31.17
N LEU A 256 10.02 -17.07 30.52
CA LEU A 256 8.79 -17.86 30.37
C LEU A 256 8.94 -18.93 29.26
N PRO A 257 8.19 -20.05 29.32
CA PRO A 257 8.20 -21.08 28.28
C PRO A 257 7.73 -20.55 26.92
N ALA A 258 8.42 -20.92 25.83
CA ALA A 258 8.14 -20.40 24.49
C ALA A 258 6.70 -20.70 23.99
N GLU A 259 6.17 -21.87 24.34
CA GLU A 259 4.80 -22.27 23.97
C GLU A 259 3.75 -21.39 24.64
N GLU A 260 3.93 -21.06 25.93
CA GLU A 260 3.05 -20.15 26.67
C GLU A 260 3.12 -18.74 26.09
N ILE A 261 4.33 -18.24 25.83
CA ILE A 261 4.53 -16.92 25.22
C ILE A 261 3.79 -16.81 23.88
N ASP A 262 3.93 -17.81 23.01
CA ASP A 262 3.31 -17.75 21.68
C ASP A 262 1.77 -17.90 21.75
N LEU A 263 1.27 -18.70 22.68
CA LEU A 263 -0.16 -18.80 22.98
C LEU A 263 -0.73 -17.44 23.39
N VAL A 264 -0.10 -16.77 24.37
CA VAL A 264 -0.52 -15.44 24.86
C VAL A 264 -0.45 -14.42 23.73
N ALA A 265 0.67 -14.36 22.99
CA ALA A 265 0.85 -13.40 21.90
C ALA A 265 -0.18 -13.58 20.78
N LYS A 266 -0.52 -14.82 20.40
CA LYS A 266 -1.52 -15.10 19.35
C LYS A 266 -2.93 -14.67 19.74
N ALA A 267 -3.25 -14.69 21.04
CA ALA A 267 -4.56 -14.32 21.55
C ALA A 267 -4.87 -12.82 21.34
N PHE A 268 -3.85 -11.95 21.31
CA PHE A 268 -4.05 -10.53 21.01
C PHE A 268 -4.15 -10.29 19.50
N PRO A 269 -5.01 -9.37 19.02
CA PRO A 269 -4.97 -8.87 17.65
C PRO A 269 -3.73 -7.99 17.41
N HIS A 270 -3.58 -7.48 16.18
CA HIS A 270 -2.50 -6.55 15.84
C HIS A 270 -2.76 -5.14 16.40
N VAL A 271 -2.55 -4.98 17.70
CA VAL A 271 -2.76 -3.71 18.44
C VAL A 271 -1.46 -3.20 19.05
N ARG A 272 -1.46 -1.93 19.46
CA ARG A 272 -0.34 -1.37 20.24
C ARG A 272 -0.27 -2.05 21.61
N ALA A 273 0.92 -2.12 22.19
CA ALA A 273 1.10 -2.72 23.51
C ALA A 273 0.33 -1.92 24.58
N ARG A 274 0.21 -0.60 24.46
CA ARG A 274 -0.62 0.22 25.36
C ARG A 274 -2.10 -0.16 25.41
N ASP A 275 -2.61 -0.82 24.36
CA ASP A 275 -4.01 -1.24 24.26
C ASP A 275 -4.26 -2.65 24.83
N ILE A 276 -3.23 -3.32 25.38
CA ILE A 276 -3.35 -4.64 26.01
C ILE A 276 -4.47 -4.68 27.08
N PRO A 277 -4.57 -3.71 28.02
CA PRO A 277 -5.63 -3.73 29.05
C PRO A 277 -7.02 -3.65 28.43
N ARG A 278 -7.20 -2.75 27.46
CA ARG A 278 -8.46 -2.58 26.73
C ARG A 278 -8.83 -3.85 25.95
N ALA A 279 -7.86 -4.49 25.32
CA ALA A 279 -8.08 -5.74 24.59
C ALA A 279 -8.53 -6.88 25.53
N LEU A 280 -7.93 -7.00 26.72
CA LEU A 280 -8.31 -7.98 27.75
C LEU A 280 -9.72 -7.77 28.32
N GLU A 281 -10.27 -6.55 28.22
CA GLU A 281 -11.63 -6.22 28.65
C GLU A 281 -12.66 -6.41 27.53
N GLN A 282 -12.32 -6.02 26.30
CA GLN A 282 -13.29 -5.86 25.21
C GLN A 282 -13.38 -7.07 24.28
N LEU A 283 -12.36 -7.93 24.22
CA LEU A 283 -12.33 -9.04 23.28
C LEU A 283 -12.93 -10.31 23.89
N PRO A 284 -14.07 -10.81 23.38
CA PRO A 284 -14.71 -12.03 23.89
C PRO A 284 -13.79 -13.25 23.91
N GLU A 285 -12.86 -13.33 22.96
CA GLU A 285 -11.85 -14.39 22.85
C GLU A 285 -10.84 -14.40 24.01
N LEU A 286 -10.65 -13.26 24.67
CA LEU A 286 -9.77 -13.09 25.83
C LEU A 286 -10.55 -13.14 27.16
N THR A 287 -11.85 -12.87 27.11
CA THR A 287 -12.77 -12.91 28.25
C THR A 287 -12.95 -14.35 28.75
N GLY A 288 -12.45 -14.65 29.94
CA GLY A 288 -12.48 -16.00 30.53
C GLY A 288 -11.20 -16.82 30.35
N SER A 289 -10.17 -16.25 29.71
CA SER A 289 -8.82 -16.83 29.70
C SER A 289 -8.15 -16.70 31.08
N ASN A 290 -7.24 -17.62 31.41
CA ASN A 290 -6.41 -17.55 32.63
C ASN A 290 -5.37 -16.39 32.59
N LEU A 291 -5.43 -15.52 31.59
CA LEU A 291 -4.49 -14.41 31.41
C LEU A 291 -4.61 -13.32 32.49
N LYS A 292 -5.72 -13.30 33.25
CA LYS A 292 -5.93 -12.38 34.40
C LYS A 292 -5.47 -12.97 35.74
N SER A 293 -4.76 -14.09 35.75
CA SER A 293 -4.41 -14.83 36.98
C SER A 293 -3.30 -14.19 37.84
N GLY A 294 -2.96 -12.92 37.64
CA GLY A 294 -1.89 -12.20 38.34
C GLY A 294 -0.47 -12.58 37.91
N GLN A 295 -0.30 -13.80 37.38
CA GLN A 295 1.00 -14.32 36.93
C GLN A 295 1.59 -13.58 35.72
N LEU A 296 0.74 -12.89 34.93
CA LEU A 296 1.14 -12.15 33.74
C LEU A 296 1.10 -10.62 33.94
N ASP A 297 0.77 -10.13 35.12
CA ASP A 297 0.64 -8.68 35.37
C ASP A 297 1.99 -7.99 35.13
N GLN A 298 3.07 -8.56 35.66
CA GLN A 298 4.43 -8.06 35.44
C GLN A 298 4.82 -8.08 33.95
N LEU A 299 4.42 -9.13 33.21
CA LEU A 299 4.65 -9.21 31.76
C LEU A 299 3.97 -8.06 31.04
N PHE A 300 2.68 -7.83 31.32
CA PHE A 300 1.91 -6.78 30.65
C PHE A 300 2.39 -5.38 31.05
N GLU A 301 2.68 -5.12 32.32
CA GLU A 301 3.26 -3.84 32.77
C GLU A 301 4.55 -3.50 32.03
N LEU A 302 5.44 -4.48 31.85
CA LEU A 302 6.68 -4.29 31.10
C LEU A 302 6.43 -4.10 29.60
N CYS A 303 5.43 -4.79 29.01
CA CYS A 303 5.03 -4.57 27.63
C CYS A 303 4.53 -3.14 27.39
N LEU A 304 3.78 -2.57 28.35
CA LEU A 304 3.30 -1.19 28.27
C LEU A 304 4.45 -0.17 28.23
N LYS A 305 5.51 -0.41 29.00
CA LYS A 305 6.67 0.49 29.09
C LYS A 305 7.49 0.59 27.80
N ILE A 306 7.43 -0.43 26.95
CA ILE A 306 8.16 -0.47 25.67
C ILE A 306 7.25 -0.20 24.46
N ASP A 307 5.97 0.14 24.65
CA ASP A 307 5.05 0.38 23.54
C ASP A 307 5.60 1.41 22.55
N GLY A 308 5.67 1.02 21.27
CA GLY A 308 6.11 1.90 20.19
C GLY A 308 7.62 2.19 20.17
N TRP A 309 8.42 1.63 21.08
CA TRP A 309 9.87 1.78 21.01
C TRP A 309 10.44 1.04 19.79
N PRO A 310 11.48 1.59 19.12
CA PRO A 310 12.12 0.95 17.98
C PRO A 310 12.89 -0.30 18.41
N ARG A 311 12.79 -1.38 17.64
CA ARG A 311 13.47 -2.67 17.88
C ARG A 311 14.66 -2.87 16.93
N HIS A 312 14.48 -2.60 15.65
CA HIS A 312 15.50 -2.68 14.60
C HIS A 312 14.98 -2.01 13.32
N LEU A 313 15.92 -1.68 12.43
CA LEU A 313 15.60 -1.28 11.07
C LEU A 313 15.41 -2.54 10.21
N ALA A 314 14.34 -2.57 9.44
CA ALA A 314 14.05 -3.60 8.47
C ALA A 314 13.95 -2.98 7.07
N LEU A 315 14.22 -3.77 6.03
CA LEU A 315 14.07 -3.30 4.66
C LEU A 315 12.60 -3.00 4.36
N HIS A 316 12.29 -1.81 3.81
CA HIS A 316 10.92 -1.53 3.34
C HIS A 316 10.56 -2.50 2.21
N PRO A 317 9.35 -3.09 2.21
CA PRO A 317 8.96 -4.06 1.20
C PRO A 317 8.79 -3.47 -0.20
N SER A 318 8.89 -2.15 -0.38
CA SER A 318 8.66 -1.52 -1.69
C SER A 318 9.40 -0.23 -1.99
N GLY A 319 9.84 0.50 -0.96
CA GLY A 319 10.14 1.92 -1.11
C GLY A 319 11.54 2.07 -1.65
N VAL A 320 11.67 2.31 -2.95
CA VAL A 320 12.96 2.57 -3.59
C VAL A 320 13.13 4.07 -3.71
N ILE A 321 14.21 4.59 -3.15
CA ILE A 321 14.61 5.99 -3.30
C ILE A 321 15.47 6.12 -4.54
N LEU A 322 15.14 7.11 -5.37
CA LEU A 322 15.91 7.51 -6.54
C LEU A 322 16.29 8.98 -6.35
N SER A 323 17.59 9.27 -6.28
CA SER A 323 18.08 10.61 -5.95
C SER A 323 19.31 11.00 -6.78
N SER A 324 19.78 12.23 -6.57
CA SER A 324 21.08 12.70 -7.07
C SER A 324 22.25 11.94 -6.42
N ALA A 325 23.45 12.10 -6.99
CA ALA A 325 24.66 11.38 -6.57
C ALA A 325 25.18 11.75 -5.17
N ASP A 326 24.58 12.74 -4.51
CA ASP A 326 24.87 13.18 -3.15
C ASP A 326 23.98 12.51 -2.09
N LEU A 327 23.22 11.46 -2.44
CA LEU A 327 22.29 10.81 -1.51
C LEU A 327 23.00 10.32 -0.22
N ALA A 328 24.21 9.75 -0.36
CA ALA A 328 25.02 9.28 0.77
C ALA A 328 25.59 10.42 1.64
N ASP A 329 25.67 11.64 1.11
CA ASP A 329 26.09 12.83 1.86
C ASP A 329 24.94 13.40 2.71
N ARG A 330 23.69 13.05 2.37
CA ARG A 330 22.46 13.55 3.02
C ARG A 330 21.95 12.63 4.12
N VAL A 331 21.92 11.32 3.86
CA VAL A 331 21.27 10.35 4.74
C VAL A 331 22.16 9.14 4.97
N PRO A 332 22.38 8.72 6.22
CA PRO A 332 23.11 7.50 6.52
C PRO A 332 22.47 6.27 5.88
N MET A 333 23.32 5.32 5.47
CA MET A 333 22.89 4.07 4.84
C MET A 333 23.58 2.87 5.48
N GLU A 334 22.94 1.72 5.41
CA GLU A 334 23.51 0.43 5.80
C GLU A 334 23.18 -0.68 4.80
N SER A 335 23.98 -1.74 4.80
CA SER A 335 23.68 -2.91 3.98
C SER A 335 22.61 -3.77 4.67
N SER A 336 21.54 -4.06 3.96
CA SER A 336 20.56 -5.06 4.39
C SER A 336 21.13 -6.47 4.31
N TRP A 337 20.51 -7.41 5.03
CA TRP A 337 20.85 -8.83 4.96
C TRP A 337 20.81 -9.42 3.54
N GLN A 338 19.95 -8.89 2.68
CA GLN A 338 19.80 -9.31 1.29
C GLN A 338 20.83 -8.65 0.34
N GLY A 339 21.70 -7.77 0.84
CA GLY A 339 22.73 -7.09 0.06
C GLY A 339 22.29 -5.78 -0.62
N PHE A 340 21.04 -5.33 -0.40
CA PHE A 340 20.59 -4.00 -0.85
C PHE A 340 21.09 -2.89 0.09
N THR A 341 21.42 -1.72 -0.48
CA THR A 341 21.65 -0.47 0.26
C THR A 341 20.33 0.00 0.86
N MET A 342 20.28 0.14 2.18
CA MET A 342 19.12 0.59 2.94
C MET A 342 19.38 1.96 3.54
N LEU A 343 18.44 2.87 3.32
CA LEU A 343 18.43 4.21 3.91
C LEU A 343 18.04 4.11 5.39
N GLN A 344 18.74 4.80 6.29
CA GLN A 344 18.34 4.92 7.70
C GLN A 344 17.31 6.03 7.93
N ALA A 345 16.36 6.14 7.00
CA ALA A 345 15.20 7.01 7.06
C ALA A 345 14.00 6.19 6.60
N ASP A 346 12.90 6.28 7.35
CA ASP A 346 11.66 5.63 6.95
C ASP A 346 10.96 6.39 5.82
N LYS A 347 9.74 5.98 5.48
CA LYS A 347 8.99 6.61 4.40
C LYS A 347 8.73 8.09 4.70
N ASP A 348 8.34 8.42 5.92
CA ASP A 348 7.91 9.76 6.29
C ASP A 348 9.13 10.69 6.39
N ASP A 349 10.25 10.17 6.94
CA ASP A 349 11.53 10.88 6.96
C ASP A 349 12.05 11.14 5.54
N ALA A 350 11.98 10.15 4.63
CA ALA A 350 12.43 10.32 3.25
C ALA A 350 11.61 11.38 2.50
N GLU A 351 10.30 11.44 2.74
CA GLU A 351 9.42 12.48 2.19
C GLU A 351 9.77 13.86 2.74
N ALA A 352 10.00 13.98 4.05
CA ALA A 352 10.43 15.23 4.70
C ALA A 352 11.80 15.73 4.20
N LEU A 353 12.69 14.81 3.81
CA LEU A 353 13.99 15.09 3.21
C LEU A 353 13.93 15.38 1.69
N GLY A 354 12.73 15.48 1.12
CA GLY A 354 12.55 15.79 -0.30
C GLY A 354 13.02 14.68 -1.26
N LEU A 355 13.15 13.44 -0.77
CA LEU A 355 13.64 12.32 -1.57
C LEU A 355 12.52 11.70 -2.41
N VAL A 356 12.82 11.44 -3.68
CA VAL A 356 11.86 10.84 -4.59
C VAL A 356 11.78 9.33 -4.37
N LYS A 357 10.58 8.86 -4.07
CA LYS A 357 10.28 7.44 -3.85
C LYS A 357 9.52 6.86 -5.05
N LEU A 358 9.95 5.68 -5.47
CA LEU A 358 9.24 4.77 -6.35
C LEU A 358 8.87 3.51 -5.57
N ASP A 359 7.58 3.24 -5.41
CA ASP A 359 7.13 2.03 -4.73
C ASP A 359 7.04 0.85 -5.71
N VAL A 360 7.90 -0.16 -5.54
CA VAL A 360 7.89 -1.41 -6.30
C VAL A 360 7.33 -2.54 -5.42
N LEU A 361 6.04 -2.84 -5.54
CA LEU A 361 5.38 -3.87 -4.73
C LEU A 361 5.28 -5.21 -5.45
N GLY A 362 5.54 -6.28 -4.71
CA GLY A 362 5.31 -7.63 -5.19
C GLY A 362 3.86 -8.07 -4.98
N VAL A 363 3.10 -8.25 -6.07
CA VAL A 363 1.73 -8.76 -6.03
C VAL A 363 1.71 -10.23 -6.45
N ARG A 364 1.23 -11.08 -5.54
CA ARG A 364 1.16 -12.54 -5.75
C ARG A 364 0.31 -12.92 -6.95
N MET A 365 -0.81 -12.23 -7.15
CA MET A 365 -1.68 -12.49 -8.30
C MET A 365 -0.97 -12.27 -9.63
N LEU A 366 -0.09 -11.26 -9.74
CA LEU A 366 0.66 -11.05 -11.00
C LEU A 366 1.57 -12.24 -11.29
N SER A 367 2.20 -12.83 -10.26
CA SER A 367 2.95 -14.08 -10.39
C SER A 367 2.05 -15.25 -10.81
N SER A 368 0.88 -15.41 -10.18
CA SER A 368 -0.09 -16.47 -10.53
C SER A 368 -0.59 -16.35 -11.97
N ILE A 369 -0.85 -15.13 -12.43
CA ILE A 369 -1.26 -14.83 -13.82
C ILE A 369 -0.12 -15.15 -14.79
N ALA A 370 1.12 -14.75 -14.47
CA ALA A 370 2.29 -15.04 -15.29
C ALA A 370 2.55 -16.56 -15.40
N HIS A 371 2.43 -17.28 -14.28
CA HIS A 371 2.53 -18.74 -14.24
C HIS A 371 1.45 -19.41 -15.10
N ALA A 372 0.19 -18.97 -14.96
CA ALA A 372 -0.91 -19.49 -15.76
C ALA A 372 -0.66 -19.28 -17.27
N ARG A 373 -0.23 -18.08 -17.67
CA ARG A 373 0.13 -17.79 -19.07
C ARG A 373 1.24 -18.71 -19.57
N ALA A 374 2.29 -18.93 -18.77
CA ALA A 374 3.40 -19.80 -19.13
C ALA A 374 2.95 -21.27 -19.28
N GLU A 375 2.05 -21.76 -18.43
CA GLU A 375 1.50 -23.11 -18.56
C GLU A 375 0.56 -23.26 -19.77
N ILE A 376 -0.23 -22.22 -20.10
CA ILE A 376 -1.04 -22.19 -21.32
C ILE A 376 -0.13 -22.31 -22.55
N ALA A 377 0.91 -21.48 -22.64
CA ALA A 377 1.87 -21.53 -23.74
C ALA A 377 2.57 -22.88 -23.82
N ARG A 378 2.96 -23.47 -22.69
CA ARG A 378 3.65 -24.78 -22.65
C ARG A 378 2.77 -25.94 -23.12
N ILE A 379 1.47 -25.90 -22.87
CA ILE A 379 0.56 -27.03 -23.12
C ILE A 379 -0.15 -26.89 -24.46
N GLU A 380 -0.61 -25.69 -24.79
CA GLU A 380 -1.41 -25.43 -25.98
C GLU A 380 -0.60 -24.81 -27.14
N ASP A 381 0.66 -24.43 -26.90
CA ASP A 381 1.50 -23.70 -27.87
C ASP A 381 0.84 -22.36 -28.30
N ILE A 382 0.17 -21.69 -27.35
CA ILE A 382 -0.52 -20.42 -27.54
C ILE A 382 0.12 -19.33 -26.67
N GLU A 383 0.63 -18.29 -27.32
CA GLU A 383 1.04 -17.05 -26.65
C GLU A 383 -0.16 -16.12 -26.47
N LEU A 384 -0.68 -16.06 -25.24
CA LEU A 384 -1.85 -15.27 -24.91
C LEU A 384 -1.48 -13.84 -24.51
N ASP A 385 -2.01 -12.87 -25.25
CA ASP A 385 -1.96 -11.45 -24.86
C ASP A 385 -3.08 -11.14 -23.86
N LEU A 386 -2.71 -11.18 -22.58
CA LEU A 386 -3.61 -10.90 -21.46
C LEU A 386 -4.04 -9.43 -21.36
N ASP A 387 -3.30 -8.52 -22.00
CA ASP A 387 -3.57 -7.08 -21.94
C ASP A 387 -4.57 -6.65 -23.02
N ALA A 388 -4.82 -7.53 -24.01
CA ALA A 388 -5.80 -7.35 -25.10
C ALA A 388 -7.14 -8.09 -24.86
N LEU A 389 -7.38 -8.62 -23.66
CA LEU A 389 -8.60 -9.37 -23.36
C LEU A 389 -9.86 -8.50 -23.47
N PRO A 390 -10.98 -9.03 -24.00
CA PRO A 390 -12.23 -8.27 -24.12
C PRO A 390 -12.87 -8.09 -22.74
N HIS A 391 -13.06 -6.85 -22.27
CA HIS A 391 -13.59 -6.52 -20.93
C HIS A 391 -15.05 -6.94 -20.64
N GLY A 392 -15.72 -7.61 -21.59
CA GLY A 392 -17.15 -7.96 -21.55
C GLY A 392 -17.44 -9.45 -21.68
N ASP A 393 -16.44 -10.33 -21.48
CA ASP A 393 -16.61 -11.78 -21.67
C ASP A 393 -17.74 -12.38 -20.80
N PRO A 394 -18.81 -12.95 -21.38
CA PRO A 394 -19.93 -13.48 -20.63
C PRO A 394 -19.59 -14.63 -19.69
N SER A 395 -18.65 -15.51 -20.05
CA SER A 395 -18.19 -16.63 -19.21
C SER A 395 -17.54 -16.14 -17.92
N THR A 396 -16.69 -15.12 -18.04
CA THR A 396 -16.01 -14.48 -16.92
C THR A 396 -17.04 -13.89 -15.94
N PHE A 397 -18.01 -13.13 -16.43
CA PHE A 397 -19.04 -12.56 -15.56
C PHE A 397 -19.98 -13.61 -14.97
N ARG A 398 -20.27 -14.71 -15.67
CA ARG A 398 -21.01 -15.85 -15.06
C ARG A 398 -20.23 -16.50 -13.90
N LEU A 399 -18.92 -16.63 -14.02
CA LEU A 399 -18.08 -17.15 -12.93
C LEU A 399 -18.11 -16.19 -11.72
N ILE A 400 -18.00 -14.89 -11.97
CA ILE A 400 -18.02 -13.86 -10.93
C ILE A 400 -19.39 -13.79 -10.25
N SER A 401 -20.49 -13.72 -11.03
CA SER A 401 -21.85 -13.58 -10.51
C SER A 401 -22.38 -14.84 -9.80
N SER A 402 -21.78 -16.00 -10.07
CA SER A 402 -22.02 -17.24 -9.32
C SER A 402 -21.14 -17.39 -8.07
N SER A 403 -20.33 -16.38 -7.74
CA SER A 403 -19.44 -16.32 -6.58
C SER A 403 -18.43 -17.47 -6.49
N ARG A 404 -18.05 -18.04 -7.64
CA ARG A 404 -17.03 -19.10 -7.78
C ARG A 404 -15.62 -18.52 -7.88
N THR A 405 -15.33 -17.53 -7.05
CA THR A 405 -14.16 -16.64 -7.16
C THR A 405 -13.03 -16.96 -6.18
N LEU A 406 -13.01 -18.17 -5.60
CA LEU A 406 -11.88 -18.61 -4.76
C LEU A 406 -10.55 -18.49 -5.53
N GLY A 407 -9.56 -17.85 -4.92
CA GLY A 407 -8.26 -17.57 -5.56
C GLY A 407 -8.27 -16.42 -6.57
N CYS A 408 -9.41 -15.79 -6.87
CA CYS A 408 -9.45 -14.60 -7.72
C CYS A 408 -9.10 -13.34 -6.90
N PHE A 409 -8.36 -12.41 -7.51
CA PHE A 409 -7.86 -11.22 -6.82
C PHE A 409 -8.99 -10.29 -6.38
N GLN A 410 -8.89 -9.72 -5.17
CA GLN A 410 -9.86 -8.82 -4.51
C GLN A 410 -11.27 -9.38 -4.22
N ILE A 411 -11.73 -10.42 -4.92
CA ILE A 411 -13.13 -10.88 -4.89
C ILE A 411 -13.31 -12.29 -4.32
N GLU A 412 -12.31 -12.82 -3.60
CA GLU A 412 -12.37 -14.17 -3.03
C GLU A 412 -12.97 -14.25 -1.62
N SER A 413 -12.98 -13.15 -0.86
CA SER A 413 -13.37 -13.20 0.56
C SER A 413 -14.83 -13.60 0.77
N PRO A 414 -15.21 -14.21 1.91
CA PRO A 414 -16.58 -14.67 2.13
C PRO A 414 -17.63 -13.57 1.93
N GLY A 415 -17.40 -12.39 2.49
CA GLY A 415 -18.34 -11.28 2.34
C GLY A 415 -18.30 -10.64 0.95
N GLN A 416 -17.14 -10.63 0.27
CA GLN A 416 -17.12 -10.22 -1.14
C GLN A 416 -17.95 -11.16 -2.01
N ARG A 417 -17.80 -12.47 -1.80
CA ARG A 417 -18.57 -13.48 -2.52
C ARG A 417 -20.07 -13.37 -2.28
N GLU A 418 -20.47 -12.98 -1.07
CA GLU A 418 -21.86 -12.64 -0.76
C GLU A 418 -22.32 -11.37 -1.51
N LEU A 419 -21.48 -10.33 -1.53
CA LEU A 419 -21.78 -9.11 -2.28
C LEU A 419 -21.94 -9.41 -3.77
N LEU A 420 -21.03 -10.16 -4.39
CA LEU A 420 -21.11 -10.55 -5.80
C LEU A 420 -22.43 -11.28 -6.13
N ALA A 421 -22.86 -12.20 -5.25
CA ALA A 421 -24.10 -12.93 -5.43
C ALA A 421 -25.32 -12.00 -5.43
N ARG A 422 -25.31 -10.95 -4.60
CA ARG A 422 -26.38 -9.94 -4.57
C ARG A 422 -26.23 -8.90 -5.68
N PHE A 423 -25.00 -8.54 -6.05
CA PHE A 423 -24.69 -7.46 -6.98
C PHE A 423 -24.90 -7.86 -8.44
N GLN A 424 -24.64 -9.12 -8.77
CA GLN A 424 -24.75 -9.65 -10.14
C GLN A 424 -24.00 -8.77 -11.15
N PRO A 425 -22.66 -8.63 -11.02
CA PRO A 425 -21.86 -7.83 -11.95
C PRO A 425 -21.86 -8.44 -13.35
N ASN A 426 -21.95 -7.60 -14.38
CA ASN A 426 -22.03 -8.04 -15.78
C ASN A 426 -21.15 -7.23 -16.75
N ARG A 427 -20.37 -6.27 -16.23
CA ARG A 427 -19.44 -5.43 -16.99
C ARG A 427 -18.25 -5.03 -16.12
N PHE A 428 -17.18 -4.56 -16.76
CA PHE A 428 -15.93 -4.22 -16.06
C PHE A 428 -16.12 -3.11 -15.02
N GLU A 429 -16.93 -2.09 -15.33
CA GLU A 429 -17.22 -0.98 -14.43
C GLU A 429 -17.85 -1.45 -13.11
N ASP A 430 -18.59 -2.56 -13.13
CA ASP A 430 -19.16 -3.12 -11.91
C ASP A 430 -18.05 -3.62 -10.98
N LEU A 431 -16.93 -4.16 -11.48
CA LEU A 431 -15.80 -4.58 -10.65
C LEU A 431 -15.15 -3.39 -9.94
N ILE A 432 -15.09 -2.23 -10.61
CA ILE A 432 -14.59 -0.98 -10.01
C ILE A 432 -15.49 -0.58 -8.83
N VAL A 433 -16.80 -0.68 -8.98
CA VAL A 433 -17.78 -0.41 -7.91
C VAL A 433 -17.66 -1.43 -6.78
N ASP A 434 -17.62 -2.74 -7.09
CA ASP A 434 -17.55 -3.83 -6.11
C ASP A 434 -16.36 -3.68 -5.15
N ILE A 435 -15.16 -3.49 -5.70
CA ILE A 435 -13.91 -3.30 -4.94
C ILE A 435 -13.99 -2.07 -4.01
N SER A 436 -14.83 -1.09 -4.38
CA SER A 436 -15.01 0.14 -3.62
C SER A 436 -16.07 0.00 -2.52
N LEU A 437 -17.13 -0.78 -2.75
CA LEU A 437 -18.25 -0.94 -1.83
C LEU A 437 -17.94 -1.86 -0.64
N PHE A 438 -17.17 -2.94 -0.84
CA PHE A 438 -16.94 -3.92 0.23
C PHE A 438 -15.84 -3.47 1.21
N ARG A 439 -16.16 -2.48 2.05
CA ARG A 439 -15.26 -1.91 3.04
C ARG A 439 -15.94 -1.71 4.40
N PRO A 440 -15.18 -1.67 5.51
CA PRO A 440 -15.78 -1.51 6.85
C PRO A 440 -16.63 -0.26 7.01
N GLY A 441 -16.31 0.85 6.32
CA GLY A 441 -17.08 2.08 6.35
C GLY A 441 -18.44 1.97 5.64
N PRO A 442 -18.47 1.71 4.31
CA PRO A 442 -19.71 1.54 3.55
C PRO A 442 -20.66 0.47 4.10
N VAL A 443 -20.11 -0.61 4.66
CA VAL A 443 -20.91 -1.66 5.29
C VAL A 443 -21.51 -1.19 6.62
N LYS A 444 -20.79 -0.40 7.42
CA LYS A 444 -21.32 0.17 8.67
C LYS A 444 -22.37 1.25 8.44
N SER A 445 -22.26 2.00 7.35
CA SER A 445 -23.23 3.05 6.98
C SER A 445 -24.35 2.57 6.06
N ASP A 446 -24.47 1.25 5.86
CA ASP A 446 -25.47 0.58 4.99
C ASP A 446 -25.61 1.21 3.60
N MET A 447 -24.50 1.63 2.97
CA MET A 447 -24.54 2.19 1.61
C MET A 447 -24.73 1.11 0.53
N VAL A 448 -24.42 -0.14 0.88
CA VAL A 448 -24.48 -1.27 -0.05
C VAL A 448 -25.92 -1.61 -0.41
N SER A 449 -26.85 -1.59 0.57
CA SER A 449 -28.24 -2.00 0.32
C SER A 449 -28.97 -1.05 -0.65
N PRO A 450 -28.96 0.29 -0.46
CA PRO A 450 -29.59 1.21 -1.41
C PRO A 450 -28.97 1.13 -2.82
N PHE A 451 -27.66 0.88 -2.92
CA PHE A 451 -27.01 0.71 -4.22
C PHE A 451 -27.54 -0.50 -4.97
N LEU A 452 -27.67 -1.64 -4.28
CA LEU A 452 -28.20 -2.88 -4.83
C LEU A 452 -29.68 -2.75 -5.17
N ASP A 453 -30.48 -2.14 -4.30
CA ASP A 453 -31.92 -1.97 -4.50
C ASP A 453 -32.20 -1.09 -5.71
N ARG A 454 -31.44 0.00 -5.89
CA ARG A 454 -31.54 0.86 -7.07
C ARG A 454 -31.08 0.17 -8.34
N ARG A 455 -30.01 -0.63 -8.26
CA ARG A 455 -29.50 -1.40 -9.41
C ARG A 455 -30.52 -2.40 -9.93
N HIS A 456 -31.19 -3.11 -9.02
CA HIS A 456 -32.19 -4.14 -9.36
C HIS A 456 -33.60 -3.57 -9.59
N GLY A 457 -33.78 -2.26 -9.39
CA GLY A 457 -35.06 -1.58 -9.58
C GLY A 457 -36.06 -1.78 -8.45
N PHE A 458 -35.63 -2.25 -7.28
CA PHE A 458 -36.44 -2.28 -6.06
C PHE A 458 -36.64 -0.88 -5.47
N GLU A 459 -35.68 0.03 -5.70
CA GLU A 459 -35.76 1.46 -5.39
C GLU A 459 -35.54 2.28 -6.66
N ARG A 460 -36.21 3.44 -6.79
CA ARG A 460 -35.97 4.37 -7.89
C ARG A 460 -34.69 5.15 -7.66
N VAL A 461 -33.82 5.22 -8.66
CA VAL A 461 -32.64 6.12 -8.62
C VAL A 461 -33.11 7.56 -8.47
N SER A 462 -32.60 8.22 -7.43
CA SER A 462 -32.79 9.64 -7.17
C SER A 462 -31.44 10.33 -7.10
N TYR A 463 -31.41 11.60 -7.53
CA TYR A 463 -30.25 12.46 -7.44
C TYR A 463 -30.62 13.68 -6.60
N PRO A 464 -29.74 14.18 -5.71
CA PRO A 464 -30.02 15.38 -4.92
C PRO A 464 -30.27 16.62 -5.79
N HIS A 465 -29.69 16.68 -6.99
CA HIS A 465 -29.92 17.75 -7.96
C HIS A 465 -29.59 17.26 -9.38
N ALA A 466 -30.22 17.84 -10.41
CA ALA A 466 -30.04 17.43 -11.81
C ALA A 466 -28.58 17.57 -12.31
N SER A 467 -27.84 18.57 -11.80
CA SER A 467 -26.41 18.74 -12.15
C SER A 467 -25.51 17.62 -11.65
N LEU A 468 -25.97 16.79 -10.70
CA LEU A 468 -25.20 15.70 -10.11
C LEU A 468 -25.43 14.36 -10.82
N GLU A 469 -26.46 14.25 -11.66
CA GLU A 469 -26.75 13.04 -12.43
C GLU A 469 -25.54 12.55 -13.25
N PRO A 470 -24.81 13.40 -14.02
CA PRO A 470 -23.63 12.95 -14.77
C PRO A 470 -22.48 12.42 -13.90
N ILE A 471 -22.44 12.79 -12.61
CA ILE A 471 -21.39 12.40 -11.66
C ILE A 471 -21.75 11.09 -10.97
N LEU A 472 -23.03 10.91 -10.62
CA LEU A 472 -23.51 9.82 -9.78
C LEU A 472 -24.26 8.73 -10.55
N ALA A 473 -24.52 8.90 -11.86
CA ALA A 473 -25.24 7.92 -12.67
C ALA A 473 -24.56 6.54 -12.67
N GLU A 474 -23.22 6.50 -12.69
CA GLU A 474 -22.47 5.24 -12.67
C GLU A 474 -22.64 4.43 -11.37
N THR A 475 -23.03 5.09 -10.29
CA THR A 475 -23.22 4.52 -8.95
C THR A 475 -24.66 4.65 -8.47
N ASN A 476 -25.62 4.77 -9.39
CA ASN A 476 -27.05 4.82 -9.09
C ASN A 476 -27.42 5.91 -8.06
N GLY A 477 -26.81 7.09 -8.15
CA GLY A 477 -27.10 8.23 -7.28
C GLY A 477 -26.42 8.19 -5.92
N ILE A 478 -25.48 7.27 -5.68
CA ILE A 478 -24.78 7.12 -4.39
C ILE A 478 -23.33 7.54 -4.56
N ILE A 479 -22.80 8.30 -3.61
CA ILE A 479 -21.38 8.67 -3.60
C ILE A 479 -20.56 7.46 -3.14
N VAL A 480 -19.73 6.92 -4.04
CA VAL A 480 -18.85 5.76 -3.79
C VAL A 480 -17.37 6.13 -3.90
N TYR A 481 -17.04 7.15 -4.69
CA TYR A 481 -15.66 7.51 -5.01
C TYR A 481 -15.21 8.87 -4.47
N HIS A 482 -13.92 8.99 -4.14
CA HIS A 482 -13.29 10.29 -3.87
C HIS A 482 -13.45 11.25 -5.05
N GLU A 483 -13.29 10.74 -6.27
CA GLU A 483 -13.45 11.49 -7.52
C GLU A 483 -14.89 12.02 -7.69
N GLN A 484 -15.89 11.29 -7.20
CA GLN A 484 -17.28 11.78 -7.16
C GLN A 484 -17.44 12.91 -6.15
N VAL A 485 -16.88 12.79 -4.94
CA VAL A 485 -16.92 13.89 -3.95
C VAL A 485 -16.28 15.16 -4.49
N ILE A 486 -15.12 15.05 -5.13
CA ILE A 486 -14.41 16.20 -5.71
C ILE A 486 -15.30 16.89 -6.76
N ARG A 487 -15.93 16.10 -7.62
CA ARG A 487 -16.85 16.63 -8.65
C ARG A 487 -18.13 17.19 -8.07
N VAL A 488 -18.68 16.58 -7.03
CA VAL A 488 -19.86 17.10 -6.31
C VAL A 488 -19.53 18.46 -5.71
N ILE A 489 -18.41 18.58 -4.98
CA ILE A 489 -17.97 19.86 -4.40
C ILE A 489 -17.79 20.92 -5.49
N SER A 490 -17.09 20.59 -6.58
CA SER A 490 -16.87 21.52 -7.69
C SER A 490 -18.18 21.92 -8.39
N ALA A 491 -19.08 20.97 -8.67
CA ALA A 491 -20.35 21.23 -9.34
C ALA A 491 -21.33 22.03 -8.48
N VAL A 492 -21.31 21.85 -7.16
CA VAL A 492 -22.19 22.55 -6.21
C VAL A 492 -21.68 23.94 -5.91
N THR A 493 -20.36 24.11 -5.74
CA THR A 493 -19.77 25.37 -5.26
C THR A 493 -19.21 26.24 -6.39
N GLY A 494 -18.97 25.66 -7.57
CA GLY A 494 -18.31 26.33 -8.69
C GLY A 494 -16.79 26.45 -8.53
N CYS A 495 -16.19 25.88 -7.48
CA CYS A 495 -14.74 25.90 -7.30
C CYS A 495 -14.01 25.00 -8.31
N SER A 496 -12.71 25.20 -8.46
CA SER A 496 -11.90 24.31 -9.31
C SER A 496 -11.83 22.89 -8.74
N LEU A 497 -11.49 21.92 -9.58
CA LEU A 497 -11.24 20.54 -9.13
C LEU A 497 -10.05 20.45 -8.17
N ASP A 498 -9.05 21.32 -8.37
CA ASP A 498 -7.91 21.48 -7.47
C ASP A 498 -8.38 21.91 -6.07
N ASP A 499 -9.25 22.91 -5.99
CA ASP A 499 -9.84 23.37 -4.72
C ASP A 499 -10.72 22.30 -4.07
N ALA A 500 -11.50 21.58 -4.87
CA ALA A 500 -12.40 20.56 -4.37
C ALA A 500 -11.65 19.35 -3.76
N ASP A 501 -10.53 18.90 -4.36
CA ASP A 501 -9.69 17.85 -3.76
C ASP A 501 -8.93 18.34 -2.53
N TYR A 502 -8.59 19.63 -2.46
CA TYR A 502 -8.08 20.25 -1.24
C TYR A 502 -9.14 20.18 -0.12
N VAL A 503 -10.38 20.61 -0.38
CA VAL A 503 -11.49 20.51 0.58
C VAL A 503 -11.70 19.07 1.03
N ARG A 504 -11.74 18.11 0.10
CA ARG A 504 -11.93 16.68 0.40
C ARG A 504 -10.90 16.16 1.41
N ARG A 505 -9.62 16.55 1.32
CA ARG A 505 -8.58 16.14 2.30
C ARG A 505 -8.89 16.64 3.71
N HIS A 506 -9.49 17.82 3.84
CA HIS A 506 -9.73 18.49 5.13
C HIS A 506 -11.13 18.24 5.72
N LEU A 507 -11.98 17.42 5.06
CA LEU A 507 -13.32 17.08 5.59
C LEU A 507 -13.28 16.36 6.95
N GLY A 508 -12.14 15.76 7.32
CA GLY A 508 -11.96 15.01 8.57
C GLY A 508 -10.81 15.49 9.46
N SER A 509 -10.12 16.59 9.11
CA SER A 509 -9.04 17.14 9.95
C SER A 509 -9.62 17.95 11.11
N SER A 510 -8.87 18.05 12.21
CA SER A 510 -9.17 18.92 13.36
C SER A 510 -8.44 20.27 13.28
N GLU A 511 -7.93 20.63 12.10
CA GLU A 511 -7.17 21.86 11.88
C GLU A 511 -8.11 23.07 11.84
N ASP A 512 -7.70 24.18 12.46
CA ASP A 512 -8.60 25.30 12.76
C ASP A 512 -8.94 26.19 11.54
N GLU A 513 -8.18 26.13 10.44
CA GLU A 513 -8.38 26.98 9.25
C GLU A 513 -8.19 26.23 7.92
N VAL A 514 -9.20 26.28 7.03
CA VAL A 514 -9.14 25.72 5.67
C VAL A 514 -9.31 26.85 4.66
N ARG A 515 -8.38 27.00 3.70
CA ARG A 515 -8.46 28.04 2.64
C ARG A 515 -8.98 27.47 1.32
N VAL A 516 -10.13 27.97 0.85
CA VAL A 516 -10.72 27.56 -0.45
C VAL A 516 -10.73 28.76 -1.40
N GLY A 517 -9.90 28.72 -2.45
CA GLY A 517 -9.65 29.88 -3.29
C GLY A 517 -9.08 31.06 -2.48
N SER A 518 -9.76 32.20 -2.50
CA SER A 518 -9.45 33.41 -1.72
C SER A 518 -10.24 33.51 -0.40
N ILE A 519 -10.91 32.45 0.04
CA ILE A 519 -11.82 32.46 1.19
C ILE A 519 -11.16 31.70 2.35
N ASP A 520 -10.96 32.40 3.46
CA ASP A 520 -10.58 31.83 4.76
C ASP A 520 -11.82 31.20 5.41
N VAL A 521 -11.78 29.91 5.67
CA VAL A 521 -12.88 29.18 6.29
C VAL A 521 -12.47 28.71 7.68
N ALA A 522 -13.08 29.30 8.72
CA ALA A 522 -12.83 28.94 10.11
C ALA A 522 -13.53 27.63 10.48
N SER A 523 -12.77 26.67 11.02
CA SER A 523 -13.16 25.35 11.54
C SER A 523 -13.82 24.36 10.54
N PRO A 524 -13.39 23.07 10.51
CA PRO A 524 -13.75 22.10 9.46
C PRO A 524 -15.24 21.71 9.42
N GLN A 525 -15.98 21.83 10.52
CA GLN A 525 -17.35 21.32 10.62
C GLN A 525 -18.42 22.40 10.55
N GLY A 526 -18.09 23.65 10.93
CA GLY A 526 -18.99 24.80 10.85
C GLY A 526 -18.72 25.68 9.62
N GLY A 527 -17.46 26.02 9.36
CA GLY A 527 -17.10 26.93 8.27
C GLY A 527 -17.23 26.31 6.90
N LEU A 528 -16.70 25.11 6.68
CA LEU A 528 -16.78 24.45 5.37
C LEU A 528 -18.22 24.15 4.97
N GLY A 529 -19.04 23.75 5.94
CA GLY A 529 -20.48 23.55 5.73
C GLY A 529 -21.21 24.85 5.38
N ALA A 530 -20.90 25.95 6.07
CA ALA A 530 -21.49 27.26 5.76
C ALA A 530 -21.06 27.78 4.37
N TRP A 531 -19.78 27.62 4.01
CA TRP A 531 -19.27 27.93 2.68
C TRP A 531 -19.96 27.09 1.60
N PHE A 532 -20.00 25.77 1.79
CA PHE A 532 -20.64 24.85 0.85
C PHE A 532 -22.12 25.17 0.66
N GLY A 533 -22.86 25.36 1.76
CA GLY A 533 -24.28 25.70 1.73
C GLY A 533 -24.55 27.05 1.07
N GLY A 534 -23.76 28.09 1.40
CA GLY A 534 -23.87 29.40 0.77
C GLY A 534 -23.61 29.37 -0.74
N ALA A 535 -22.57 28.64 -1.16
CA ALA A 535 -22.24 28.46 -2.57
C ALA A 535 -23.31 27.62 -3.31
N ALA A 536 -23.83 26.56 -2.67
CA ALA A 536 -24.90 25.74 -3.21
C ALA A 536 -26.15 26.57 -3.51
N VAL A 537 -26.58 27.40 -2.55
CA VAL A 537 -27.75 28.28 -2.72
C VAL A 537 -27.51 29.30 -3.83
N ALA A 538 -26.30 29.88 -3.91
CA ALA A 538 -25.93 30.78 -5.01
C ALA A 538 -25.97 30.10 -6.39
N ASN A 539 -25.73 28.78 -6.44
CA ASN A 539 -25.73 27.97 -7.66
C ASN A 539 -27.06 27.24 -7.92
N GLY A 540 -28.14 27.62 -7.23
CA GLY A 540 -29.50 27.17 -7.53
C GLY A 540 -30.00 25.94 -6.76
N PHE A 541 -29.25 25.48 -5.75
CA PHE A 541 -29.72 24.44 -4.83
C PHE A 541 -30.62 25.05 -3.75
N THR A 542 -31.66 24.33 -3.34
CA THR A 542 -32.44 24.70 -2.15
C THR A 542 -31.62 24.44 -0.88
N ALA A 543 -31.89 25.18 0.20
CA ALA A 543 -31.20 24.97 1.47
C ALA A 543 -31.31 23.51 1.99
N PRO A 544 -32.47 22.83 1.90
CA PRO A 544 -32.56 21.42 2.28
C PRO A 544 -31.70 20.48 1.42
N GLU A 545 -31.60 20.74 0.11
CA GLU A 545 -30.73 19.95 -0.79
C GLU A 545 -29.25 20.14 -0.43
N ALA A 546 -28.84 21.39 -0.18
CA ALA A 546 -27.48 21.71 0.23
C ALA A 546 -27.10 21.05 1.57
N ASP A 547 -27.99 21.11 2.56
CA ASP A 547 -27.78 20.50 3.87
C ASP A 547 -27.71 18.97 3.80
N SER A 548 -28.58 18.36 3.00
CA SER A 548 -28.57 16.90 2.79
C SER A 548 -27.28 16.45 2.11
N LEU A 549 -26.89 17.14 1.03
CA LEU A 549 -25.69 16.83 0.26
C LEU A 549 -24.41 17.03 1.08
N TRP A 550 -24.35 18.08 1.91
CA TRP A 550 -23.23 18.30 2.80
C TRP A 550 -23.07 17.17 3.81
N LYS A 551 -24.17 16.68 4.39
CA LYS A 551 -24.15 15.51 5.30
C LYS A 551 -23.60 14.27 4.61
N GLU A 552 -24.00 14.02 3.37
CA GLU A 552 -23.48 12.89 2.58
C GLU A 552 -21.98 13.04 2.30
N VAL A 553 -21.52 14.24 1.89
CA VAL A 553 -20.11 14.53 1.63
C VAL A 553 -19.25 14.34 2.89
N VAL A 554 -19.70 14.84 4.04
CA VAL A 554 -18.97 14.72 5.32
C VAL A 554 -18.98 13.28 5.82
N ALA A 555 -20.12 12.57 5.73
CA ALA A 555 -20.16 11.16 6.08
C ALA A 555 -19.13 10.38 5.26
N PHE A 556 -19.06 10.66 3.95
CA PHE A 556 -18.16 10.00 3.02
C PHE A 556 -16.66 10.23 3.31
N ALA A 557 -16.28 11.34 3.95
CA ALA A 557 -14.89 11.64 4.29
C ALA A 557 -14.22 10.52 5.11
N SER A 558 -15.00 9.78 5.89
CA SER A 558 -14.49 8.69 6.75
C SER A 558 -14.27 7.37 6.01
N PHE A 559 -14.81 7.18 4.79
CA PHE A 559 -14.88 5.86 4.17
C PHE A 559 -14.78 5.82 2.64
N GLY A 560 -14.55 6.95 2.00
CA GLY A 560 -14.41 7.02 0.55
C GLY A 560 -13.27 6.20 -0.05
N PHE A 561 -13.41 5.86 -1.33
CA PHE A 561 -12.38 5.10 -2.04
C PHE A 561 -11.90 5.80 -3.32
N CYS A 562 -10.62 5.63 -3.65
CA CYS A 562 -10.06 6.19 -4.89
C CYS A 562 -10.48 5.31 -6.08
N LYS A 563 -11.29 5.87 -6.98
CA LYS A 563 -11.76 5.19 -8.19
C LYS A 563 -10.60 4.77 -9.08
N SER A 564 -9.58 5.62 -9.20
CA SER A 564 -8.39 5.32 -10.01
C SER A 564 -7.67 4.07 -9.52
N HIS A 565 -7.53 3.92 -8.21
CA HIS A 565 -6.97 2.73 -7.58
C HIS A 565 -7.90 1.52 -7.75
N ALA A 566 -9.22 1.69 -7.60
CA ALA A 566 -10.20 0.63 -7.84
C ALA A 566 -10.14 0.11 -9.28
N ALA A 567 -10.03 1.02 -10.26
CA ALA A 567 -9.94 0.68 -11.67
C ALA A 567 -8.64 -0.06 -12.00
N ALA A 568 -7.51 0.37 -11.42
CA ALA A 568 -6.24 -0.34 -11.51
C ALA A 568 -6.34 -1.78 -10.99
N PHE A 569 -7.02 -2.00 -9.86
CA PHE A 569 -7.20 -3.34 -9.28
C PHE A 569 -8.28 -4.17 -9.98
N ALA A 570 -9.25 -3.54 -10.64
CA ALA A 570 -10.27 -4.24 -11.42
C ALA A 570 -9.65 -5.03 -12.58
N LEU A 571 -8.53 -4.58 -13.14
CA LEU A 571 -7.84 -5.27 -14.23
C LEU A 571 -7.28 -6.65 -13.83
N PRO A 572 -6.37 -6.81 -12.84
CA PRO A 572 -5.92 -8.12 -12.39
C PRO A 572 -7.05 -8.96 -11.79
N THR A 573 -8.08 -8.34 -11.19
CA THR A 573 -9.31 -9.04 -10.76
C THR A 573 -9.99 -9.69 -11.97
N TYR A 574 -10.25 -8.93 -13.03
CA TYR A 574 -10.86 -9.40 -14.26
C TYR A 574 -10.03 -10.49 -14.92
N VAL A 575 -8.72 -10.27 -15.10
CA VAL A 575 -7.80 -11.25 -15.70
C VAL A 575 -7.77 -12.55 -14.89
N SER A 576 -7.73 -12.48 -13.56
CA SER A 576 -7.75 -13.68 -12.70
C SER A 576 -9.06 -14.48 -12.86
N ALA A 577 -10.20 -13.79 -12.94
CA ALA A 577 -11.49 -14.44 -13.14
C ALA A 577 -11.63 -15.00 -14.57
N TRP A 578 -11.10 -14.29 -15.58
CA TRP A 578 -11.08 -14.75 -16.96
C TRP A 578 -10.24 -16.02 -17.10
N LEU A 579 -9.03 -16.04 -16.54
CA LEU A 579 -8.18 -17.23 -16.51
C LEU A 579 -8.87 -18.37 -15.78
N LYS A 580 -9.56 -18.12 -14.66
CA LYS A 580 -10.33 -19.15 -13.98
C LYS A 580 -11.52 -19.67 -14.81
N ALA A 581 -12.12 -18.84 -15.64
CA ALA A 581 -13.26 -19.24 -16.47
C ALA A 581 -12.84 -20.08 -17.69
N HIS A 582 -11.69 -19.75 -18.29
CA HIS A 582 -11.23 -20.34 -19.56
C HIS A 582 -10.10 -21.35 -19.41
N TYR A 583 -9.21 -21.14 -18.44
CA TYR A 583 -8.00 -21.94 -18.17
C TYR A 583 -7.87 -22.26 -16.67
N PRO A 584 -8.87 -22.92 -16.06
CA PRO A 584 -8.92 -23.08 -14.61
C PRO A 584 -7.78 -23.93 -14.04
N ALA A 585 -7.25 -24.90 -14.79
CA ALA A 585 -6.16 -25.75 -14.30
C ALA A 585 -4.86 -24.97 -14.17
N GLU A 586 -4.52 -24.17 -15.19
CA GLU A 586 -3.34 -23.30 -15.26
C GLU A 586 -3.43 -22.18 -14.23
N PHE A 587 -4.60 -21.56 -14.12
CA PHE A 587 -4.86 -20.53 -13.12
C PHE A 587 -4.64 -21.06 -11.70
N LEU A 588 -5.27 -22.18 -11.35
CA LEU A 588 -5.17 -22.76 -10.01
C LEU A 588 -3.78 -23.32 -9.72
N ALA A 589 -3.06 -23.83 -10.71
CA ALA A 589 -1.65 -24.18 -10.58
C ALA A 589 -0.79 -22.95 -10.24
N GLY A 590 -1.05 -21.80 -10.87
CA GLY A 590 -0.40 -20.53 -10.54
C GLY A 590 -0.71 -20.05 -9.12
N VAL A 591 -1.99 -20.07 -8.73
CA VAL A 591 -2.45 -19.70 -7.37
C VAL A 591 -1.82 -20.59 -6.30
N LEU A 592 -1.72 -21.89 -6.56
CA LEU A 592 -1.04 -22.82 -5.66
C LEU A 592 0.47 -22.50 -5.62
N THR A 593 1.13 -22.32 -6.75
CA THR A 593 2.58 -22.04 -6.79
C THR A 593 2.94 -20.78 -5.99
N HIS A 594 2.21 -19.68 -6.16
CA HIS A 594 2.58 -18.36 -5.61
C HIS A 594 1.86 -17.95 -4.33
N ASP A 595 1.49 -18.94 -3.50
CA ASP A 595 0.78 -18.81 -2.23
C ASP A 595 -0.66 -18.24 -2.39
N PRO A 596 -1.71 -19.04 -2.12
CA PRO A 596 -3.10 -18.65 -2.33
C PRO A 596 -3.60 -17.50 -1.43
N GLY A 597 -2.84 -17.06 -0.43
CA GLY A 597 -3.20 -15.89 0.37
C GLY A 597 -4.30 -16.21 1.39
N MET A 598 -5.55 -15.78 1.13
CA MET A 598 -6.63 -15.83 2.13
C MET A 598 -7.00 -17.26 2.54
N TYR A 599 -7.00 -18.18 1.59
CA TYR A 599 -7.42 -19.55 1.81
C TYR A 599 -6.23 -20.50 1.84
N PRO A 600 -6.25 -21.52 2.71
CA PRO A 600 -5.20 -22.52 2.71
C PRO A 600 -5.23 -23.32 1.40
N ARG A 601 -4.06 -23.78 0.95
CA ARG A 601 -3.88 -24.61 -0.27
C ARG A 601 -4.91 -25.74 -0.39
N ARG A 602 -5.24 -26.41 0.73
CA ARG A 602 -6.25 -27.49 0.77
C ARG A 602 -7.62 -27.10 0.21
N LEU A 603 -8.04 -25.84 0.39
CA LEU A 603 -9.32 -25.35 -0.10
C LEU A 603 -9.26 -25.07 -1.60
N ILE A 604 -8.15 -24.51 -2.09
CA ILE A 604 -7.91 -24.30 -3.53
C ILE A 604 -7.89 -25.63 -4.28
N VAL A 605 -7.25 -26.65 -3.69
CA VAL A 605 -7.27 -28.04 -4.19
C VAL A 605 -8.70 -28.61 -4.21
N ALA A 606 -9.53 -28.31 -3.21
CA ALA A 606 -10.92 -28.74 -3.19
C ALA A 606 -11.75 -28.02 -4.26
N ASP A 607 -11.51 -26.73 -4.50
CA ASP A 607 -12.15 -25.94 -5.55
C ASP A 607 -11.78 -26.47 -6.95
N ALA A 608 -10.51 -26.79 -7.18
CA ALA A 608 -10.05 -27.45 -8.40
C ALA A 608 -10.80 -28.77 -8.67
N ARG A 609 -10.95 -29.61 -7.64
CA ARG A 609 -11.73 -30.86 -7.75
C ARG A 609 -13.20 -30.61 -8.04
N ALA A 610 -13.79 -29.57 -7.44
CA ALA A 610 -15.18 -29.18 -7.70
C ALA A 610 -15.40 -28.71 -9.14
N LEU A 611 -14.36 -28.15 -9.78
CA LEU A 611 -14.32 -27.81 -11.19
C LEU A 611 -13.98 -29.00 -12.11
N GLY A 612 -13.88 -30.21 -11.57
CA GLY A 612 -13.56 -31.43 -12.34
C GLY A 612 -12.08 -31.59 -12.69
N ILE A 613 -11.18 -30.83 -12.06
CA ILE A 613 -9.75 -30.85 -12.34
C ILE A 613 -9.07 -31.90 -11.45
N PRO A 614 -8.50 -32.98 -12.02
CA PRO A 614 -7.78 -33.98 -11.25
C PRO A 614 -6.49 -33.40 -10.67
N ILE A 615 -6.25 -33.73 -9.40
CA ILE A 615 -5.03 -33.36 -8.67
C ILE A 615 -4.12 -34.58 -8.67
N LEU A 616 -3.02 -34.47 -9.41
CA LEU A 616 -2.10 -35.57 -9.66
C LEU A 616 -1.04 -35.62 -8.55
N PRO A 617 -0.73 -36.82 -8.01
CA PRO A 617 0.18 -36.95 -6.87
C PRO A 617 1.61 -36.52 -7.25
N ILE A 618 2.44 -36.30 -6.24
CA ILE A 618 3.87 -36.06 -6.45
C ILE A 618 4.48 -37.25 -7.19
N ASP A 619 5.29 -36.98 -8.20
CA ASP A 619 6.02 -37.97 -8.99
C ASP A 619 7.46 -37.48 -9.16
N VAL A 620 8.44 -38.32 -8.82
CA VAL A 620 9.86 -37.94 -8.86
C VAL A 620 10.39 -37.63 -10.26
N ASN A 621 9.73 -38.12 -11.32
CA ASN A 621 10.14 -37.90 -12.71
C ASN A 621 9.33 -36.79 -13.40
N ALA A 622 8.14 -36.47 -12.89
CA ALA A 622 7.22 -35.52 -13.53
C ALA A 622 6.98 -34.23 -12.72
N SER A 623 7.06 -34.27 -11.39
CA SER A 623 6.89 -33.09 -10.53
C SER A 623 8.10 -32.17 -10.63
N ASP A 624 7.83 -30.86 -10.59
CA ASP A 624 8.82 -29.78 -10.54
C ASP A 624 8.75 -29.08 -9.17
N THR A 625 9.59 -28.07 -8.95
CA THR A 625 9.55 -27.15 -7.80
C THR A 625 8.27 -26.32 -7.74
N VAL A 626 7.53 -26.20 -8.85
CA VAL A 626 6.26 -25.49 -8.99
C VAL A 626 5.13 -26.44 -9.42
N TYR A 627 3.87 -26.03 -9.24
CA TYR A 627 2.73 -26.83 -9.72
C TYR A 627 2.68 -26.78 -11.25
N ARG A 628 2.53 -27.93 -11.90
CA ARG A 628 2.46 -28.07 -13.35
C ARG A 628 1.11 -28.60 -13.80
N VAL A 629 0.69 -28.25 -14.99
CA VAL A 629 -0.52 -28.77 -15.63
C VAL A 629 -0.16 -29.87 -16.63
N GLU A 630 -0.93 -30.94 -16.68
CA GLU A 630 -0.66 -32.07 -17.57
C GLU A 630 -1.94 -32.47 -18.31
N SER A 631 -1.82 -32.87 -19.58
CA SER A 631 -2.88 -33.58 -20.27
C SER A 631 -3.09 -34.95 -19.61
N VAL A 632 -4.34 -35.28 -19.32
CA VAL A 632 -4.75 -36.56 -18.76
C VAL A 632 -5.85 -37.19 -19.62
N PRO A 633 -5.89 -38.53 -19.73
CA PRO A 633 -6.94 -39.21 -20.49
C PRO A 633 -8.32 -38.89 -19.93
N ALA A 634 -9.27 -38.54 -20.79
CA ALA A 634 -10.66 -38.33 -20.43
C ALA A 634 -11.28 -39.65 -19.93
N GLY A 635 -11.30 -39.89 -18.61
CA GLY A 635 -11.87 -41.14 -18.08
C GLY A 635 -11.72 -41.43 -16.58
N ARG A 636 -11.25 -40.51 -15.74
CA ARG A 636 -11.14 -40.73 -14.29
C ARG A 636 -11.58 -39.52 -13.45
N VAL A 637 -12.80 -39.04 -13.60
CA VAL A 637 -13.42 -38.19 -12.56
C VAL A 637 -14.91 -38.52 -12.49
N GLY A 638 -15.35 -39.05 -11.34
CA GLY A 638 -16.76 -39.18 -11.01
C GLY A 638 -17.27 -37.86 -10.44
N GLY A 639 -18.33 -37.32 -11.05
CA GLY A 639 -19.02 -36.10 -10.61
C GLY A 639 -19.49 -35.28 -11.82
N GLU A 640 -20.76 -35.45 -12.21
CA GLU A 640 -21.41 -34.60 -13.19
C GLU A 640 -21.48 -33.16 -12.66
N CYS A 641 -20.90 -32.20 -13.39
CA CYS A 641 -21.13 -30.77 -13.17
C CYS A 641 -21.57 -30.14 -14.50
N GLU A 642 -22.86 -29.83 -14.59
CA GLU A 642 -23.48 -29.10 -15.71
C GLU A 642 -23.03 -27.64 -15.70
N LEU A 643 -21.85 -27.34 -16.25
CA LEU A 643 -21.49 -25.98 -16.71
C LEU A 643 -20.48 -25.99 -17.86
N SER A 644 -20.12 -27.17 -18.39
CA SER A 644 -19.30 -27.33 -19.58
C SER A 644 -20.17 -27.38 -20.85
N THR A 645 -20.70 -26.23 -21.26
CA THR A 645 -21.27 -26.07 -22.61
C THR A 645 -20.67 -24.86 -23.31
N SER A 646 -19.36 -24.91 -23.55
CA SER A 646 -18.70 -24.18 -24.67
C SER A 646 -17.22 -24.53 -24.90
N ILE A 647 -16.65 -25.55 -24.25
CA ILE A 647 -15.29 -25.98 -24.56
C ILE A 647 -15.38 -27.11 -25.58
N THR A 648 -14.79 -26.89 -26.76
CA THR A 648 -14.54 -27.90 -27.78
C THR A 648 -13.96 -29.16 -27.13
N HIS A 649 -14.68 -30.27 -27.23
CA HIS A 649 -14.22 -31.58 -26.78
C HIS A 649 -12.93 -31.97 -27.50
N SER A 650 -11.78 -31.65 -26.92
CA SER A 650 -10.54 -32.37 -27.17
C SER A 650 -10.59 -33.68 -26.37
N ALA A 651 -9.95 -34.75 -26.87
CA ALA A 651 -9.95 -36.07 -26.25
C ALA A 651 -9.17 -36.14 -24.91
N GLU A 652 -8.63 -35.02 -24.44
CA GLU A 652 -7.77 -34.90 -23.25
C GLU A 652 -8.34 -33.86 -22.28
N SER A 653 -8.43 -34.19 -20.99
CA SER A 653 -8.69 -33.23 -19.93
C SER A 653 -7.38 -32.78 -19.28
N LYS A 654 -7.37 -31.69 -18.50
CA LYS A 654 -6.16 -31.19 -17.84
C LYS A 654 -6.17 -31.48 -16.35
N GLY A 655 -5.05 -31.94 -15.80
CA GLY A 655 -4.83 -32.15 -14.37
C GLY A 655 -3.72 -31.27 -13.82
N VAL A 656 -3.72 -31.05 -12.50
CA VAL A 656 -2.68 -30.26 -11.80
C VAL A 656 -1.80 -31.21 -10.99
N ARG A 657 -0.51 -31.26 -11.32
CA ARG A 657 0.55 -32.02 -10.64
C ARG A 657 1.04 -31.27 -9.41
N LEU A 658 1.11 -31.99 -8.29
CA LEU A 658 1.71 -31.47 -7.06
C LEU A 658 3.20 -31.17 -7.24
N ALA A 659 3.65 -30.04 -6.69
CA ALA A 659 5.05 -29.62 -6.68
C ALA A 659 5.89 -30.38 -5.64
N LEU A 660 7.18 -30.55 -5.91
CA LEU A 660 8.17 -31.10 -4.97
C LEU A 660 8.38 -30.19 -3.76
N SER A 661 8.18 -28.88 -3.91
CA SER A 661 8.26 -27.89 -2.83
C SER A 661 7.20 -28.08 -1.74
N GLU A 662 6.17 -28.89 -1.99
CA GLU A 662 5.17 -29.26 -0.98
C GLU A 662 5.66 -30.36 -0.02
N VAL A 663 6.77 -31.04 -0.34
CA VAL A 663 7.33 -32.09 0.52
C VAL A 663 8.10 -31.44 1.66
N LYS A 664 7.52 -31.49 2.86
CA LYS A 664 8.19 -31.01 4.08
C LYS A 664 9.54 -31.69 4.27
N GLY A 665 10.59 -30.88 4.40
CA GLY A 665 11.97 -31.35 4.61
C GLY A 665 12.78 -31.56 3.33
N MET A 666 12.20 -31.28 2.16
CA MET A 666 12.96 -31.11 0.92
C MET A 666 13.21 -29.62 0.69
N SER A 667 14.47 -29.28 0.34
CA SER A 667 14.92 -27.92 0.02
C SER A 667 14.88 -27.65 -1.46
#